data_AF-A0A1I8JLK2-F1
#
_entry.id   AF-A0A1I8JLK2-F1
#
_cell.length_a   1.000
_cell.length_b   1.000
_cell.length_c   1.000
_cell.angle_alpha   90.00
_cell.angle_beta   90.00
_cell.angle_gamma   90.00
#
_symmetry.space_group_name_H-M   'P 1'
#
loop_
_entity.id
_entity.type
_entity.pdbx_description
1 polymer ?
#
loop_
_entity_poly.entity_id
_entity_poly.type
_entity_poly.pdbx_seq_one_letter_code
_entity_poly.pdbx_strand_id
1 'polypeptide(L)'
;GIVLLGGVLFVLVYRLLSHLAGKIGAGRAGAAGKQPENKEKTDDSGDEDEADESTEEEVEVGWLTEAKDWAGELISGQTTTGRILVVLVFLISIASLMVYIIDTASMKQTEECIRWSDSLSQQIDLAFNVIFLIYFFIRFIAAQDKLLFWFEMYSLVDILTIPPSFVSIYLNRNWIGLRSTRALRILSLPDVLQYLNILKTSTSIRLFQLMTFFASLVLTAAGFVHLIENSGDPPSFTNPNISFNMTYPTCIYFVIVTMSTVGYGDIYCTTSTGRLFSALVIMGGLAVFANSIPEIADILSSRNKYGGYYRKEAGKQHIVLCGHITYESVANFLGDFLHEDREDVDVQIVILDKHVPDLELQGLFKRHFTQVEFFQGSVMNSKDLSRVGLETADACLVLANKYCPDPDAEDAANIMRVISIKNFYERIKVIIQLMQYHNKTYLLNIPSWDWKQGDDAVCIAELKLGFLAQSCLAFGFSTLLANLFTMRSYKDDKAMPKWLNNYLEGAGMEMYTEYLSPAFEGLTFPMAAELCFTRLNLLLIAVEAKNDQGTESCIAINPKENIRIEQGTQGFFIAQAAEEVKKAFFFCKRCHGDLPGSAPEPGDISHSSRHGKLSVAHTNPISLQKLHDQMDRKFDSTGMFHWCPDVNFEDAILDREQVTATVYSNHIVVCLFADAGSPLIGLRNFVMPLRASNFHYHDLKHVIFVGNADYMRREWKTLMNFPKLSIFPGSPLNRSNLRAVNINLAEICVVLSSKQASNLDDPTLADKEAILCSLNIKAMKFDTEAPPTQQVATTPPSSITMSES
;
A
#
# COMPACT_ATOMS: atom_id res chain seq x y z
N GLY A 1 -12.82 6.13 36.35
CA GLY A 1 -14.20 5.99 36.86
C GLY A 1 -15.00 7.26 36.73
N ILE A 2 -14.84 8.20 37.68
CA ILE A 2 -15.69 9.41 37.81
C ILE A 2 -15.58 10.36 36.60
N VAL A 3 -14.38 10.56 36.03
CA VAL A 3 -14.19 11.39 34.82
C VAL A 3 -14.83 10.76 33.57
N LEU A 4 -14.81 9.43 33.45
CA LEU A 4 -15.41 8.71 32.33
C LEU A 4 -16.95 8.68 32.45
N LEU A 5 -17.47 8.46 33.66
CA LEU A 5 -18.90 8.58 33.97
C LEU A 5 -19.42 10.01 33.76
N GLY A 6 -18.66 11.03 34.17
CA GLY A 6 -18.99 12.44 33.94
C GLY A 6 -18.96 12.81 32.46
N GLY A 7 -17.97 12.32 31.71
CA GLY A 7 -17.89 12.50 30.26
C GLY A 7 -19.03 11.81 29.50
N VAL A 8 -19.36 10.57 29.87
CA VAL A 8 -20.50 9.84 29.30
C VAL A 8 -21.82 10.53 29.65
N LEU A 9 -22.03 10.93 30.90
CA LEU A 9 -23.23 11.67 31.34
C LEU A 9 -23.37 12.99 30.57
N PHE A 10 -22.29 13.74 30.38
CA PHE A 10 -22.29 14.99 29.62
C PHE A 10 -22.67 14.75 28.14
N VAL A 11 -22.11 13.73 27.50
CA VAL A 11 -22.45 13.36 26.12
C VAL A 11 -23.91 12.91 25.99
N LEU A 12 -24.41 12.11 26.95
CA LEU A 12 -25.81 11.67 26.99
C LEU A 12 -26.77 12.85 27.15
N VAL A 13 -26.49 13.76 28.08
CA VAL A 13 -27.31 14.97 28.32
C VAL A 13 -27.25 15.91 27.11
N TYR A 14 -26.07 16.16 26.53
CA TYR A 14 -25.91 17.01 25.35
C TYR A 14 -26.65 16.45 24.12
N ARG A 15 -26.59 15.13 23.90
CA ARG A 15 -27.32 14.47 22.80
C ARG A 15 -28.83 14.45 23.03
N LEU A 16 -29.27 14.22 24.26
CA LEU A 16 -30.69 14.31 24.61
C LEU A 16 -31.22 15.74 24.39
N LEU A 17 -30.48 16.76 24.84
CA LEU A 17 -30.84 18.17 24.67
C LEU A 17 -30.80 18.62 23.21
N SER A 18 -29.78 18.25 22.44
CA SER A 18 -29.72 18.58 21.00
C SER A 18 -30.85 17.90 20.20
N HIS A 19 -31.26 16.70 20.59
CA HIS A 19 -32.38 16.00 19.95
C HIS A 19 -33.75 16.59 20.33
N LEU A 20 -33.94 16.98 21.60
CA LEU A 20 -35.13 17.72 22.06
C LEU A 20 -35.21 19.11 21.39
N ALA A 21 -34.09 19.81 21.25
CA ALA A 21 -34.01 21.08 20.53
C ALA A 21 -34.34 20.94 19.04
N GLY A 22 -33.95 19.84 18.40
CA GLY A 22 -34.33 19.51 17.02
C GLY A 22 -35.85 19.33 16.83
N LYS A 23 -36.55 18.75 17.81
CA LYS A 23 -38.03 18.64 17.80
C LYS A 23 -38.73 19.98 18.05
N ILE A 24 -38.19 20.82 18.93
CA ILE A 24 -38.74 22.18 19.17
C ILE A 24 -38.52 23.08 17.94
N GLY A 25 -37.41 22.90 17.21
CA GLY A 25 -37.17 23.55 15.92
C GLY A 25 -38.08 23.04 14.80
N ALA A 26 -38.30 21.73 14.69
CA ALA A 26 -39.19 21.13 13.68
C ALA A 26 -40.68 21.42 13.93
N GLY A 27 -41.11 21.55 15.19
CA GLY A 27 -42.48 21.92 15.56
C GLY A 27 -42.89 23.35 15.16
N ARG A 28 -41.92 24.20 14.78
CA ARG A 28 -42.17 25.55 14.24
C ARG A 28 -42.14 25.62 12.71
N ALA A 29 -41.68 24.57 12.02
CA ALA A 29 -41.51 24.54 10.56
C ALA A 29 -42.39 23.48 9.84
N GLY A 30 -43.18 22.69 10.57
CA GLY A 30 -44.05 21.64 10.01
C GLY A 30 -45.47 22.09 9.69
N ALA A 31 -45.63 23.10 8.83
CA ALA A 31 -46.93 23.48 8.26
C ALA A 31 -46.81 23.79 6.76
N ALA A 32 -46.25 22.85 5.98
CA ALA A 32 -46.42 22.84 4.51
C ALA A 32 -45.94 21.50 3.93
N GLY A 33 -46.83 20.83 3.18
CA GLY A 33 -46.48 19.92 2.08
C GLY A 33 -46.15 18.46 2.44
N LYS A 34 -47.12 17.56 2.32
CA LYS A 34 -46.89 16.14 2.00
C LYS A 34 -47.40 15.88 0.57
N GLN A 35 -46.50 15.49 -0.33
CA GLN A 35 -46.81 14.75 -1.55
C GLN A 35 -46.40 13.28 -1.35
N PRO A 36 -47.14 12.28 -1.88
CA PRO A 36 -46.74 10.89 -1.82
C PRO A 36 -45.93 10.51 -3.07
N GLU A 37 -44.77 9.88 -2.87
CA GLU A 37 -44.03 9.19 -3.93
C GLU A 37 -44.34 7.69 -3.91
N ASN A 38 -44.64 7.17 -5.10
CA ASN A 38 -44.84 5.78 -5.44
C ASN A 38 -43.58 4.94 -5.15
N LYS A 39 -43.76 3.71 -4.68
CA LYS A 39 -42.75 2.64 -4.79
C LYS A 39 -43.25 1.53 -5.70
N GLU A 40 -42.40 1.21 -6.66
CA GLU A 40 -42.51 0.14 -7.65
C GLU A 40 -42.59 -1.24 -6.99
N LYS A 41 -43.44 -2.08 -7.57
CA LYS A 41 -43.45 -3.54 -7.41
C LYS A 41 -42.35 -4.14 -8.28
N THR A 42 -41.62 -5.11 -7.74
CA THR A 42 -40.91 -6.13 -8.52
C THR A 42 -41.44 -7.48 -8.08
N ASP A 43 -41.92 -8.23 -9.07
CA ASP A 43 -42.40 -9.61 -8.98
C ASP A 43 -41.21 -10.56 -8.79
N ASP A 44 -41.41 -11.61 -7.99
CA ASP A 44 -40.86 -12.93 -8.29
C ASP A 44 -41.88 -14.00 -7.91
N SER A 45 -41.98 -15.01 -8.77
CA SER A 45 -43.11 -15.92 -8.93
C SER A 45 -42.73 -17.36 -8.59
N GLY A 46 -43.67 -18.09 -7.99
CA GLY A 46 -43.85 -19.54 -8.19
C GLY A 46 -43.45 -20.44 -7.02
N ASP A 47 -44.44 -20.92 -6.27
CA ASP A 47 -44.81 -22.33 -6.29
C ASP A 47 -46.20 -22.53 -5.67
N GLU A 48 -47.00 -23.36 -6.33
CA GLU A 48 -48.44 -23.60 -6.14
C GLU A 48 -48.73 -24.63 -5.05
N ASP A 49 -49.75 -24.31 -4.24
CA ASP A 49 -50.86 -25.13 -3.72
C ASP A 49 -50.63 -26.55 -3.14
N GLU A 50 -50.94 -26.70 -1.86
CA GLU A 50 -51.96 -27.66 -1.44
C GLU A 50 -52.78 -27.10 -0.26
N ALA A 51 -54.10 -27.16 -0.42
CA ALA A 51 -55.12 -26.51 0.39
C ALA A 51 -55.36 -27.22 1.73
N ASP A 52 -55.60 -26.43 2.78
CA ASP A 52 -56.51 -26.80 3.86
C ASP A 52 -57.49 -25.64 4.10
N GLU A 53 -58.75 -25.89 3.80
CA GLU A 53 -59.88 -25.03 4.16
C GLU A 53 -60.01 -24.98 5.69
N SER A 54 -59.64 -23.86 6.29
CA SER A 54 -60.22 -23.44 7.56
C SER A 54 -60.60 -21.97 7.45
N THR A 55 -61.90 -21.75 7.28
CA THR A 55 -62.70 -20.60 7.70
C THR A 55 -61.91 -19.37 8.14
N GLU A 56 -61.99 -18.27 7.38
CA GLU A 56 -61.64 -16.93 7.85
C GLU A 56 -62.53 -16.58 9.05
N GLU A 57 -62.08 -16.91 10.26
CA GLU A 57 -62.51 -16.22 11.47
C GLU A 57 -61.67 -14.94 11.55
N GLU A 58 -62.33 -13.78 11.43
CA GLU A 58 -61.78 -12.52 11.92
C GLU A 58 -61.45 -12.69 13.40
N VAL A 59 -60.19 -13.04 13.71
CA VAL A 59 -59.69 -13.04 15.09
C VAL A 59 -59.69 -11.59 15.54
N GLU A 60 -60.69 -11.21 16.35
CA GLU A 60 -60.65 -9.98 17.13
C GLU A 60 -59.30 -9.93 17.86
N VAL A 61 -58.40 -9.07 17.39
CA VAL A 61 -57.11 -8.79 18.03
C VAL A 61 -57.44 -8.25 19.42
N GLY A 62 -57.31 -9.11 20.43
CA GLY A 62 -57.66 -8.74 21.80
C GLY A 62 -56.83 -7.55 22.26
N TRP A 63 -57.41 -6.66 23.06
CA TRP A 63 -56.70 -5.51 23.66
C TRP A 63 -55.35 -5.89 24.31
N LEU A 64 -55.22 -7.12 24.80
CA LEU A 64 -53.99 -7.64 25.38
C LEU A 64 -52.85 -7.82 24.34
N THR A 65 -53.15 -8.19 23.10
CA THR A 65 -52.15 -8.30 22.03
C THR A 65 -51.72 -6.92 21.55
N GLU A 66 -52.63 -5.96 21.39
CA GLU A 66 -52.28 -4.58 21.07
C GLU A 66 -51.42 -3.93 22.16
N ALA A 67 -51.76 -4.12 23.44
CA ALA A 67 -50.99 -3.60 24.56
C ALA A 67 -49.59 -4.23 24.64
N LYS A 68 -49.46 -5.52 24.30
CA LYS A 68 -48.19 -6.23 24.23
C LYS A 68 -47.30 -5.68 23.10
N ASP A 69 -47.87 -5.47 21.92
CA ASP A 69 -47.13 -4.95 20.76
C ASP A 69 -46.69 -3.51 20.99
N TRP A 70 -47.59 -2.66 21.53
CA TRP A 70 -47.25 -1.30 21.93
C TRP A 70 -46.12 -1.25 22.97
N ALA A 71 -46.20 -2.09 24.01
CA ALA A 71 -45.15 -2.16 25.03
C ALA A 71 -43.83 -2.70 24.45
N GLY A 72 -43.90 -3.67 23.54
CA GLY A 72 -42.77 -4.23 22.82
C GLY A 72 -42.04 -3.19 21.96
N GLU A 73 -42.77 -2.38 21.20
CA GLU A 73 -42.22 -1.27 20.40
C GLU A 73 -41.56 -0.18 21.25
N LEU A 74 -42.06 0.03 22.46
CA LEU A 74 -41.53 1.01 23.39
C LEU A 74 -40.22 0.54 24.06
N ILE A 75 -40.06 -0.77 24.27
CA ILE A 75 -38.86 -1.36 24.88
C ILE A 75 -37.76 -1.64 23.85
N SER A 76 -38.13 -2.04 22.63
CA SER A 76 -37.18 -2.43 21.58
C SER A 76 -36.30 -1.28 21.07
N GLY A 77 -36.62 -0.02 21.42
CA GLY A 77 -35.87 1.15 20.98
C GLY A 77 -35.94 1.40 19.47
N GLN A 78 -36.85 0.73 18.75
CA GLN A 78 -37.09 0.94 17.32
C GLN A 78 -37.77 2.29 17.06
N THR A 79 -38.72 2.66 17.93
CA THR A 79 -39.43 3.94 17.89
C THR A 79 -38.61 5.06 18.56
N THR A 80 -38.80 6.31 18.11
CA THR A 80 -38.13 7.46 18.73
C THR A 80 -38.54 7.67 20.19
N THR A 81 -39.80 7.34 20.52
CA THR A 81 -40.33 7.35 21.88
C THR A 81 -39.67 6.29 22.75
N GLY A 82 -39.49 5.07 22.24
CA GLY A 82 -38.79 3.99 22.94
C GLY A 82 -37.32 4.33 23.24
N ARG A 83 -36.59 4.92 22.29
CA ARG A 83 -35.21 5.40 22.53
C ARG A 83 -35.13 6.43 23.64
N ILE A 84 -36.07 7.39 23.65
CA ILE A 84 -36.14 8.42 24.71
C ILE A 84 -36.42 7.76 26.07
N LEU A 85 -37.36 6.81 26.13
CA LEU A 85 -37.67 6.09 27.36
C LEU A 85 -36.46 5.34 27.90
N VAL A 86 -35.76 4.57 27.05
CA VAL A 86 -34.58 3.79 27.46
C VAL A 86 -33.46 4.69 27.98
N VAL A 87 -33.19 5.81 27.31
CA VAL A 87 -32.19 6.80 27.77
C VAL A 87 -32.60 7.45 29.08
N LEU A 88 -33.88 7.83 29.22
CA LEU A 88 -34.40 8.44 30.45
C LEU A 88 -34.30 7.48 31.64
N VAL A 89 -34.73 6.23 31.46
CA VAL A 89 -34.64 5.18 32.49
C VAL A 89 -33.18 4.94 32.89
N PHE A 90 -32.26 4.97 31.93
CA PHE A 90 -30.83 4.85 32.22
C PHE A 90 -30.27 6.03 33.05
N LEU A 91 -30.62 7.27 32.70
CA LEU A 91 -30.22 8.45 33.47
C LEU A 91 -30.79 8.44 34.89
N ILE A 92 -32.05 8.04 35.04
CA ILE A 92 -32.70 7.86 36.35
C ILE A 92 -32.02 6.73 37.14
N SER A 93 -31.57 5.67 36.49
CA SER A 93 -30.82 4.57 37.13
C SER A 93 -29.48 5.04 37.70
N ILE A 94 -28.74 5.89 36.97
CA ILE A 94 -27.52 6.52 37.48
C ILE A 94 -27.84 7.44 38.66
N ALA A 95 -28.88 8.28 38.54
CA ALA A 95 -29.28 9.18 39.62
C ALA A 95 -29.68 8.41 40.89
N SER A 96 -30.42 7.31 40.74
CA SER A 96 -30.84 6.42 41.85
C SER A 96 -29.65 5.71 42.51
N LEU A 97 -28.61 5.37 41.74
CA LEU A 97 -27.35 4.85 42.30
C LEU A 97 -26.57 5.92 43.07
N MET A 98 -26.57 7.17 42.58
CA MET A 98 -25.93 8.29 43.28
C MET A 98 -26.63 8.60 44.60
N VAL A 99 -27.96 8.55 44.64
CA VAL A 99 -28.74 8.66 45.88
C VAL A 99 -28.32 7.58 46.88
N TYR A 100 -28.18 6.33 46.44
CA TYR A 100 -27.65 5.26 47.30
C TYR A 100 -26.25 5.57 47.86
N ILE A 101 -25.32 6.05 47.02
CA ILE A 101 -23.96 6.41 47.48
C ILE A 101 -24.01 7.53 48.52
N ILE A 102 -24.84 8.56 48.31
CA ILE A 102 -25.02 9.67 49.24
C ILE A 102 -25.64 9.20 50.57
N ASP A 103 -26.65 8.33 50.51
CA ASP A 103 -27.27 7.72 51.70
C ASP A 103 -26.23 6.91 52.49
N THR A 104 -25.39 6.09 51.85
CA THR A 104 -24.34 5.33 52.54
C THR A 104 -23.26 6.21 53.20
N ALA A 105 -23.04 7.42 52.69
CA ALA A 105 -22.06 8.35 53.24
C ALA A 105 -22.62 9.17 54.42
N SER A 106 -23.94 9.34 54.48
CA SER A 106 -24.62 10.19 55.47
C SER A 106 -25.17 9.40 56.66
N MET A 107 -25.61 8.15 56.44
CA MET A 107 -26.16 7.29 57.48
C MET A 107 -25.06 6.74 58.40
N LYS A 108 -25.30 6.77 59.72
CA LYS A 108 -24.37 6.21 60.73
C LYS A 108 -24.65 4.75 61.06
N GLN A 109 -25.88 4.31 60.84
CA GLN A 109 -26.32 2.93 61.05
C GLN A 109 -27.05 2.43 59.80
N THR A 110 -27.15 1.11 59.64
CA THR A 110 -27.85 0.49 58.49
C THR A 110 -29.35 0.77 58.47
N GLU A 111 -29.93 1.14 59.62
CA GLU A 111 -31.33 1.49 59.80
C GLU A 111 -31.45 2.79 60.61
N GLU A 112 -32.15 3.79 60.08
CA GLU A 112 -32.43 5.05 60.79
C GLU A 112 -33.93 5.36 60.81
N CYS A 113 -34.45 5.76 61.97
CA CYS A 113 -35.85 6.12 62.16
C CYS A 113 -36.02 7.62 61.86
N ILE A 114 -36.22 7.95 60.58
CA ILE A 114 -36.46 9.32 60.11
C ILE A 114 -37.83 9.37 59.44
N ARG A 115 -38.59 10.43 59.73
CA ARG A 115 -39.92 10.65 59.13
C ARG A 115 -39.75 11.09 57.67
N TRP A 116 -40.62 10.59 56.79
CA TRP A 116 -40.57 10.86 55.35
C TRP A 116 -40.61 12.35 54.98
N SER A 117 -41.30 13.18 55.78
CA SER A 117 -41.37 14.63 55.58
C SER A 117 -40.02 15.33 55.72
N ASP A 118 -39.10 14.74 56.49
CA ASP A 118 -37.91 15.42 56.97
C ASP A 118 -36.67 15.08 56.12
N SER A 119 -36.76 14.07 55.25
CA SER A 119 -35.64 13.63 54.41
C SER A 119 -35.91 13.84 52.91
N LEU A 120 -35.15 14.76 52.31
CA LEU A 120 -35.19 15.01 50.86
C LEU A 120 -34.74 13.79 50.05
N SER A 121 -33.76 13.03 50.54
CA SER A 121 -33.21 11.85 49.86
C SER A 121 -34.28 10.76 49.66
N GLN A 122 -35.10 10.48 50.69
CA GLN A 122 -36.16 9.48 50.63
C GLN A 122 -37.30 9.90 49.69
N GLN A 123 -37.61 11.19 49.61
CA GLN A 123 -38.60 11.73 48.67
C GLN A 123 -38.15 11.56 47.22
N ILE A 124 -36.88 11.87 46.93
CA ILE A 124 -36.29 11.69 45.60
C ILE A 124 -36.21 10.19 45.26
N ASP A 125 -35.81 9.34 46.20
CA ASP A 125 -35.72 7.89 45.98
C ASP A 125 -37.08 7.27 45.64
N LEU A 126 -38.13 7.67 46.36
CA LEU A 126 -39.49 7.25 46.08
C LEU A 126 -39.93 7.64 44.67
N ALA A 127 -39.66 8.88 44.24
CA ALA A 127 -40.01 9.34 42.90
C ALA A 127 -39.35 8.47 41.82
N PHE A 128 -38.08 8.09 41.99
CA PHE A 128 -37.40 7.18 41.08
C PHE A 128 -38.01 5.77 41.11
N ASN A 129 -38.32 5.22 42.29
CA ASN A 129 -38.92 3.88 42.41
C ASN A 129 -40.33 3.79 41.83
N VAL A 130 -41.13 4.87 41.86
CA VAL A 130 -42.42 4.94 41.16
C VAL A 130 -42.23 4.86 39.65
N ILE A 131 -41.24 5.57 39.10
CA ILE A 131 -40.91 5.50 37.67
C ILE A 131 -40.42 4.10 37.28
N PHE A 132 -39.58 3.47 38.12
CA PHE A 132 -39.14 2.09 37.89
C PHE A 132 -40.28 1.09 37.98
N LEU A 133 -41.27 1.30 38.86
CA LEU A 133 -42.45 0.45 38.95
C LEU A 133 -43.29 0.51 37.66
N ILE A 134 -43.49 1.71 37.10
CA ILE A 134 -44.15 1.86 35.80
C ILE A 134 -43.35 1.14 34.70
N TYR A 135 -42.03 1.33 34.69
CA TYR A 135 -41.16 0.66 33.72
C TYR A 135 -41.17 -0.87 33.85
N PHE A 136 -41.22 -1.40 35.08
CA PHE A 136 -41.35 -2.83 35.37
C PHE A 136 -42.66 -3.39 34.78
N PHE A 137 -43.79 -2.69 34.93
CA PHE A 137 -45.06 -3.14 34.35
C PHE A 137 -45.07 -3.08 32.82
N ILE A 138 -44.46 -2.07 32.20
CA ILE A 138 -44.30 -2.01 30.73
C ILE A 138 -43.50 -3.23 30.24
N ARG A 139 -42.40 -3.58 30.92
CA ARG A 139 -41.60 -4.78 30.61
C ARG A 139 -42.37 -6.08 30.84
N PHE A 140 -43.14 -6.15 31.93
CA PHE A 140 -43.99 -7.30 32.22
C PHE A 140 -45.05 -7.52 31.13
N ILE A 141 -45.68 -6.46 30.61
CA ILE A 141 -46.68 -6.56 29.53
C ILE A 141 -46.03 -7.04 28.23
N ALA A 142 -44.86 -6.50 27.88
CA ALA A 142 -44.12 -6.86 26.67
C ALA A 142 -43.52 -8.28 26.69
N ALA A 143 -43.22 -8.84 27.87
CA ALA A 143 -42.61 -10.17 27.99
C ALA A 143 -43.47 -11.26 27.33
N GLN A 144 -42.83 -12.13 26.54
CA GLN A 144 -43.51 -13.27 25.91
C GLN A 144 -43.87 -14.35 26.95
N ASP A 145 -42.93 -14.68 27.84
CA ASP A 145 -43.14 -15.62 28.94
C ASP A 145 -43.18 -14.86 30.27
N LYS A 146 -44.33 -14.92 30.95
CA LYS A 146 -44.56 -14.19 32.20
C LYS A 146 -43.84 -14.82 33.38
N LEU A 147 -43.58 -16.13 33.36
CA LEU A 147 -42.91 -16.81 34.47
C LEU A 147 -41.40 -16.57 34.43
N LEU A 148 -40.81 -16.68 33.23
CA LEU A 148 -39.38 -16.41 33.05
C LEU A 148 -39.02 -14.96 33.38
N PHE A 149 -39.91 -14.01 33.08
CA PHE A 149 -39.73 -12.59 33.37
C PHE A 149 -39.43 -12.30 34.85
N TRP A 150 -40.04 -13.04 35.79
CA TRP A 150 -39.80 -12.84 37.23
C TRP A 150 -38.36 -13.18 37.64
N PHE A 151 -37.69 -14.06 36.88
CA PHE A 151 -36.33 -14.51 37.13
C PHE A 151 -35.27 -13.80 36.26
N GLU A 152 -35.68 -12.87 35.39
CA GLU A 152 -34.73 -12.03 34.65
C GLU A 152 -33.94 -11.11 35.60
N MET A 153 -32.65 -10.91 35.31
CA MET A 153 -31.74 -10.14 36.18
C MET A 153 -32.28 -8.73 36.51
N TYR A 154 -32.77 -7.99 35.51
CA TYR A 154 -33.31 -6.64 35.72
C TYR A 154 -34.62 -6.65 36.52
N SER A 155 -35.43 -7.71 36.41
CA SER A 155 -36.65 -7.89 37.18
C SER A 155 -36.34 -8.23 38.64
N LEU A 156 -35.33 -9.06 38.88
CA LEU A 156 -34.81 -9.34 40.24
C LEU A 156 -34.31 -8.07 40.93
N VAL A 157 -33.58 -7.20 40.22
CA VAL A 157 -33.15 -5.90 40.77
C VAL A 157 -34.35 -5.04 41.20
N ASP A 158 -35.40 -5.00 40.37
CA ASP A 158 -36.61 -4.23 40.67
C ASP A 158 -37.37 -4.81 41.88
N ILE A 159 -37.49 -6.14 41.97
CA ILE A 159 -38.13 -6.84 43.10
C ILE A 159 -37.36 -6.62 44.41
N LEU A 160 -36.03 -6.55 44.37
CA LEU A 160 -35.20 -6.35 45.56
C LEU A 160 -35.12 -4.88 46.01
N THR A 161 -35.44 -3.93 45.13
CA THR A 161 -35.23 -2.48 45.41
C THR A 161 -36.53 -1.69 45.57
N ILE A 162 -37.60 -2.03 44.83
CA ILE A 162 -38.84 -1.26 44.81
C ILE A 162 -39.71 -1.52 46.06
N PRO A 163 -40.09 -2.76 46.42
CA PRO A 163 -40.95 -3.00 47.58
C PRO A 163 -40.39 -2.47 48.92
N PRO A 164 -39.07 -2.64 49.24
CA PRO A 164 -38.51 -2.10 50.49
C PRO A 164 -38.64 -0.57 50.61
N SER A 165 -38.65 0.17 49.49
CA SER A 165 -38.84 1.62 49.52
C SER A 165 -40.25 2.04 49.94
N PHE A 166 -41.28 1.30 49.54
CA PHE A 166 -42.65 1.52 49.97
C PHE A 166 -42.86 1.10 51.43
N VAL A 167 -42.27 -0.03 51.84
CA VAL A 167 -42.31 -0.51 53.23
C VAL A 167 -41.61 0.47 54.17
N SER A 168 -40.50 1.07 53.73
CA SER A 168 -39.76 2.09 54.49
C SER A 168 -40.63 3.29 54.87
N ILE A 169 -41.56 3.69 53.99
CA ILE A 169 -42.51 4.78 54.25
C ILE A 169 -43.57 4.34 55.25
N TYR A 170 -44.13 3.14 55.05
CA TYR A 170 -45.16 2.58 55.95
C TYR A 170 -44.65 2.45 57.39
N LEU A 171 -43.39 2.03 57.56
CA LEU A 171 -42.75 1.83 58.87
C LEU A 171 -42.04 3.08 59.43
N ASN A 172 -42.00 4.20 58.68
CA ASN A 172 -41.20 5.39 59.01
C ASN A 172 -39.73 5.06 59.39
N ARG A 173 -39.12 4.10 58.66
CA ARG A 173 -37.78 3.59 58.94
C ARG A 173 -37.01 3.43 57.64
N ASN A 174 -35.90 4.12 57.49
CA ASN A 174 -35.05 4.01 56.30
C ASN A 174 -34.07 2.84 56.47
N TRP A 175 -34.05 1.94 55.50
CA TRP A 175 -33.16 0.78 55.48
C TRP A 175 -32.35 0.78 54.19
N ILE A 176 -31.02 0.71 54.32
CA ILE A 176 -30.10 0.68 53.18
C ILE A 176 -30.21 -0.63 52.39
N GLY A 177 -30.44 -1.76 53.09
CA GLY A 177 -30.73 -3.09 52.56
C GLY A 177 -29.96 -3.48 51.29
N LEU A 178 -30.69 -4.01 50.31
CA LEU A 178 -30.18 -4.49 49.02
C LEU A 178 -30.15 -3.40 47.94
N ARG A 179 -30.16 -2.11 48.31
CA ARG A 179 -30.12 -1.00 47.33
C ARG A 179 -28.84 -0.99 46.47
N SER A 180 -27.78 -1.64 46.91
CA SER A 180 -26.54 -1.83 46.12
C SER A 180 -26.75 -2.60 44.81
N THR A 181 -27.80 -3.43 44.73
CA THR A 181 -28.17 -4.16 43.49
C THR A 181 -28.56 -3.23 42.34
N ARG A 182 -28.89 -1.95 42.63
CA ARG A 182 -29.09 -0.91 41.60
C ARG A 182 -27.88 -0.73 40.68
N ALA A 183 -26.67 -1.04 41.15
CA ALA A 183 -25.46 -0.97 40.32
C ALA A 183 -25.48 -1.96 39.13
N LEU A 184 -26.24 -3.06 39.21
CA LEU A 184 -26.43 -3.99 38.10
C LEU A 184 -27.16 -3.34 36.91
N ARG A 185 -27.89 -2.24 37.11
CA ARG A 185 -28.51 -1.48 36.01
C ARG A 185 -27.50 -0.78 35.10
N ILE A 186 -26.22 -0.68 35.49
CA ILE A 186 -25.14 -0.18 34.63
C ILE A 186 -24.89 -1.12 33.44
N LEU A 187 -25.26 -2.40 33.57
CA LEU A 187 -25.08 -3.40 32.51
C LEU A 187 -25.82 -3.06 31.21
N SER A 188 -26.87 -2.24 31.26
CA SER A 188 -27.61 -1.78 30.07
C SER A 188 -26.93 -0.63 29.31
N LEU A 189 -25.84 -0.04 29.84
CA LEU A 189 -25.14 1.08 29.20
C LEU A 189 -24.68 0.77 27.76
N PRO A 190 -24.09 -0.41 27.43
CA PRO A 190 -23.68 -0.71 26.06
C PRO A 190 -24.86 -0.70 25.09
N ASP A 191 -26.03 -1.20 25.51
CA ASP A 191 -27.25 -1.23 24.70
C ASP A 191 -27.80 0.19 24.49
N VAL A 192 -27.81 1.01 25.54
CA VAL A 192 -28.21 2.43 25.47
C VAL A 192 -27.30 3.21 24.52
N LEU A 193 -25.98 2.99 24.59
CA LEU A 193 -25.01 3.66 23.71
C LEU A 193 -25.11 3.19 22.25
N GLN A 194 -25.51 1.95 22.01
CA GLN A 194 -25.84 1.45 20.67
C GLN A 194 -27.10 2.11 20.12
N TYR A 195 -28.17 2.22 20.92
CA TYR A 195 -29.41 2.93 20.51
C TYR A 195 -29.16 4.40 20.17
N LEU A 196 -28.16 5.03 20.80
CA LEU A 196 -27.74 6.40 20.52
C LEU A 196 -26.75 6.54 19.34
N ASN A 197 -26.42 5.44 18.64
CA ASN A 197 -25.44 5.39 17.55
C ASN A 197 -24.04 5.91 17.93
N ILE A 198 -23.66 5.82 19.21
CA ILE A 198 -22.34 6.21 19.71
C ILE A 198 -21.34 5.06 19.50
N LEU A 199 -21.74 3.84 19.86
CA LEU A 199 -20.94 2.63 19.63
C LEU A 199 -21.35 2.00 18.29
N LYS A 200 -20.40 1.95 17.35
CA LYS A 200 -20.63 1.40 16.00
C LYS A 200 -19.81 0.16 15.69
N THR A 201 -18.65 -0.01 16.32
CA THR A 201 -17.76 -1.14 16.05
C THR A 201 -17.98 -2.25 17.08
N SER A 202 -17.87 -3.50 16.63
CA SER A 202 -17.94 -4.68 17.50
C SER A 202 -16.91 -4.62 18.64
N THR A 203 -15.70 -4.12 18.36
CA THR A 203 -14.64 -3.92 19.37
C THR A 203 -15.03 -2.91 20.43
N SER A 204 -15.65 -1.78 20.05
CA SER A 204 -16.12 -0.77 21.00
C SER A 204 -17.28 -1.28 21.86
N ILE A 205 -18.21 -2.02 21.26
CA ILE A 205 -19.34 -2.63 21.96
C ILE A 205 -18.83 -3.63 23.01
N ARG A 206 -17.93 -4.54 22.60
CA ARG A 206 -17.33 -5.54 23.48
C ARG A 206 -16.54 -4.91 24.63
N LEU A 207 -15.76 -3.87 24.35
CA LEU A 207 -15.02 -3.12 25.36
C LEU A 207 -15.95 -2.53 26.43
N PHE A 208 -17.02 -1.85 26.00
CA PHE A 208 -17.97 -1.25 26.94
C PHE A 208 -18.75 -2.32 27.73
N GLN A 209 -19.11 -3.45 27.11
CA GLN A 209 -19.72 -4.59 27.81
C GLN A 209 -18.82 -5.15 28.92
N LEU A 210 -17.53 -5.36 28.65
CA LEU A 210 -16.57 -5.84 29.65
C LEU A 210 -16.38 -4.82 30.79
N MET A 211 -16.24 -3.53 30.44
CA MET A 211 -16.08 -2.48 31.44
C MET A 211 -17.30 -2.30 32.33
N THR A 212 -18.51 -2.35 31.78
CA THR A 212 -19.76 -2.22 32.55
C THR A 212 -20.02 -3.47 33.39
N PHE A 213 -19.72 -4.66 32.86
CA PHE A 213 -19.77 -5.90 33.62
C PHE A 213 -18.86 -5.87 34.84
N PHE A 214 -17.57 -5.55 34.63
CA PHE A 214 -16.59 -5.44 35.71
C PHE A 214 -17.00 -4.40 36.76
N ALA A 215 -17.42 -3.20 36.33
CA ALA A 215 -17.85 -2.13 37.23
C ALA A 215 -19.09 -2.51 38.05
N SER A 216 -20.09 -3.13 37.41
CA SER A 216 -21.32 -3.56 38.10
C SER A 216 -21.05 -4.63 39.16
N LEU A 217 -20.20 -5.61 38.85
CA LEU A 217 -19.80 -6.67 39.77
C LEU A 217 -19.09 -6.10 41.01
N VAL A 218 -18.12 -5.21 40.81
CA VAL A 218 -17.36 -4.58 41.91
C VAL A 218 -18.28 -3.76 42.81
N LEU A 219 -19.14 -2.91 42.23
CA LEU A 219 -20.03 -2.04 43.01
C LEU A 219 -21.09 -2.85 43.78
N THR A 220 -21.67 -3.87 43.16
CA THR A 220 -22.65 -4.74 43.84
C THR A 220 -21.98 -5.56 44.93
N ALA A 221 -20.83 -6.20 44.68
CA ALA A 221 -20.09 -6.95 45.69
C ALA A 221 -19.65 -6.07 46.87
N ALA A 222 -19.16 -4.85 46.60
CA ALA A 222 -18.82 -3.89 47.64
C ALA A 222 -20.03 -3.50 48.50
N GLY A 223 -21.21 -3.37 47.88
CA GLY A 223 -22.44 -3.06 48.60
C GLY A 223 -22.94 -4.22 49.46
N PHE A 224 -22.73 -5.47 49.03
CA PHE A 224 -22.99 -6.64 49.87
C PHE A 224 -22.02 -6.73 51.06
N VAL A 225 -20.73 -6.50 50.85
CA VAL A 225 -19.75 -6.42 51.95
C VAL A 225 -20.12 -5.31 52.93
N HIS A 226 -20.47 -4.13 52.43
CA HIS A 226 -20.92 -2.99 53.22
C HIS A 226 -22.13 -3.34 54.08
N LEU A 227 -23.13 -4.03 53.51
CA LEU A 227 -24.33 -4.46 54.23
C LEU A 227 -23.98 -5.47 55.33
N ILE A 228 -23.23 -6.51 55.00
CA ILE A 228 -22.93 -7.63 55.93
C ILE A 228 -22.06 -7.15 57.09
N GLU A 229 -20.97 -6.41 56.82
CA GLU A 229 -20.07 -5.96 57.88
C GLU A 229 -20.73 -4.91 58.79
N ASN A 230 -21.56 -4.02 58.25
CA ASN A 230 -22.25 -3.01 59.06
C ASN A 230 -23.48 -3.56 59.80
N SER A 231 -24.08 -4.68 59.35
CA SER A 231 -25.19 -5.35 60.05
C SER A 231 -24.74 -6.41 61.07
N GLY A 232 -23.56 -7.02 60.91
CA GLY A 232 -23.05 -8.06 61.82
C GLY A 232 -23.61 -9.48 61.57
N ASP A 233 -23.17 -10.44 62.38
CA ASP A 233 -23.52 -11.87 62.21
C ASP A 233 -24.91 -12.22 62.82
N PRO A 234 -25.74 -13.04 62.13
CA PRO A 234 -26.97 -13.60 62.70
C PRO A 234 -26.69 -14.57 63.86
N PRO A 235 -27.57 -14.72 64.88
CA PRO A 235 -28.91 -14.13 65.03
C PRO A 235 -28.96 -12.82 65.85
N SER A 236 -27.86 -12.42 66.52
CA SER A 236 -27.85 -11.22 67.35
C SER A 236 -27.55 -9.93 66.59
N PHE A 237 -27.07 -10.01 65.34
CA PHE A 237 -26.71 -8.87 64.48
C PHE A 237 -25.84 -7.86 65.23
N THR A 238 -24.90 -8.38 66.03
CA THR A 238 -23.94 -7.59 66.82
C THR A 238 -22.58 -7.67 66.16
N ASN A 239 -22.02 -6.53 65.76
CA ASN A 239 -20.64 -6.46 65.28
C ASN A 239 -19.68 -6.36 66.49
N PRO A 240 -18.74 -7.31 66.67
CA PRO A 240 -17.79 -7.29 67.78
C PRO A 240 -16.77 -6.14 67.73
N ASN A 241 -16.60 -5.44 66.59
CA ASN A 241 -15.67 -4.32 66.40
C ASN A 241 -16.40 -3.05 65.92
N ILE A 242 -17.18 -2.41 66.79
CA ILE A 242 -17.90 -1.16 66.53
C ILE A 242 -16.98 0.02 66.12
N SER A 243 -15.68 -0.06 66.40
CA SER A 243 -14.71 1.02 66.13
C SER A 243 -14.26 1.13 64.66
N PHE A 244 -14.50 0.12 63.82
CA PHE A 244 -14.10 0.15 62.40
C PHE A 244 -15.32 0.39 61.51
N ASN A 245 -15.60 1.67 61.20
CA ASN A 245 -16.72 2.03 60.32
C ASN A 245 -16.34 1.73 58.85
N MET A 246 -16.84 0.61 58.32
CA MET A 246 -16.59 0.20 56.94
C MET A 246 -17.49 0.99 55.99
N THR A 247 -17.01 2.14 55.51
CA THR A 247 -17.76 2.95 54.55
C THR A 247 -17.84 2.27 53.17
N TYR A 248 -18.86 2.61 52.38
CA TYR A 248 -19.03 2.03 51.03
C TYR A 248 -17.81 2.22 50.11
N PRO A 249 -17.14 3.39 50.05
CA PRO A 249 -15.88 3.54 49.31
C PRO A 249 -14.74 2.64 49.81
N THR A 250 -14.64 2.42 51.13
CA THR A 250 -13.68 1.48 51.72
C THR A 250 -13.95 0.05 51.28
N CYS A 251 -15.23 -0.34 51.16
CA CYS A 251 -15.64 -1.64 50.62
C CYS A 251 -15.26 -1.81 49.15
N ILE A 252 -15.41 -0.76 48.34
CA ILE A 252 -14.98 -0.79 46.92
C ILE A 252 -13.47 -1.04 46.83
N TYR A 253 -12.68 -0.33 47.64
CA TYR A 253 -11.24 -0.54 47.72
C TYR A 253 -10.92 -1.99 48.10
N PHE A 254 -11.55 -2.52 49.16
CA PHE A 254 -11.37 -3.90 49.60
C PHE A 254 -11.67 -4.91 48.49
N VAL A 255 -12.80 -4.77 47.78
CA VAL A 255 -13.18 -5.69 46.69
C VAL A 255 -12.19 -5.62 45.54
N ILE A 256 -11.76 -4.43 45.12
CA ILE A 256 -10.78 -4.28 44.02
C ILE A 256 -9.43 -4.93 44.39
N VAL A 257 -8.92 -4.68 45.61
CA VAL A 257 -7.66 -5.25 46.12
C VAL A 257 -7.73 -6.78 46.23
N THR A 258 -8.91 -7.29 46.60
CA THR A 258 -9.16 -8.72 46.74
C THR A 258 -9.26 -9.41 45.38
N MET A 259 -10.00 -8.83 44.42
CA MET A 259 -10.15 -9.38 43.06
C MET A 259 -8.84 -9.32 42.26
N SER A 260 -7.99 -8.33 42.50
CA SER A 260 -6.66 -8.22 41.88
C SER A 260 -5.61 -9.11 42.53
N THR A 261 -5.96 -9.89 43.56
CA THR A 261 -5.07 -10.78 44.32
C THR A 261 -3.91 -10.08 45.06
N VAL A 262 -4.01 -8.76 45.27
CA VAL A 262 -2.96 -8.00 45.97
C VAL A 262 -3.00 -8.24 47.48
N GLY A 263 -4.19 -8.12 48.09
CA GLY A 263 -4.42 -8.51 49.49
C GLY A 263 -3.53 -7.82 50.54
N TYR A 264 -3.51 -6.48 50.58
CA TYR A 264 -2.69 -5.73 51.54
C TYR A 264 -2.92 -6.09 53.02
N GLY A 265 -4.14 -6.50 53.39
CA GLY A 265 -4.50 -6.87 54.77
C GLY A 265 -4.73 -5.68 55.71
N ASP A 266 -4.75 -4.46 55.17
CA ASP A 266 -5.11 -3.22 55.85
C ASP A 266 -6.60 -3.15 56.19
N ILE A 267 -7.44 -3.69 55.31
CA ILE A 267 -8.89 -3.79 55.46
C ILE A 267 -9.30 -5.25 55.19
N TYR A 268 -10.09 -5.83 56.08
CA TYR A 268 -10.58 -7.20 55.96
C TYR A 268 -11.93 -7.39 56.65
N CYS A 269 -12.71 -8.37 56.20
CA CYS A 269 -13.98 -8.73 56.80
C CYS A 269 -13.78 -9.41 58.16
N THR A 270 -14.42 -8.88 59.19
CA THR A 270 -14.33 -9.40 60.56
C THR A 270 -15.45 -10.38 60.88
N THR A 271 -16.61 -10.21 60.27
CA THR A 271 -17.80 -11.04 60.47
C THR A 271 -17.63 -12.42 59.82
N SER A 272 -18.26 -13.44 60.40
CA SER A 272 -18.24 -14.81 59.86
C SER A 272 -18.95 -14.89 58.51
N THR A 273 -20.08 -14.19 58.39
CA THR A 273 -20.82 -14.05 57.12
C THR A 273 -20.04 -13.24 56.07
N GLY A 274 -19.35 -12.17 56.47
CA GLY A 274 -18.52 -11.37 55.56
C GLY A 274 -17.29 -12.11 55.06
N ARG A 275 -16.66 -12.95 55.89
CA ARG A 275 -15.57 -13.86 55.47
C ARG A 275 -16.04 -14.91 54.49
N LEU A 276 -17.20 -15.53 54.73
CA LEU A 276 -17.81 -16.49 53.80
C LEU A 276 -18.11 -15.83 52.45
N PHE A 277 -18.72 -14.65 52.45
CA PHE A 277 -19.01 -13.90 51.23
C PHE A 277 -17.72 -13.48 50.50
N SER A 278 -16.71 -13.01 51.24
CA SER A 278 -15.41 -12.66 50.66
C SER A 278 -14.74 -13.86 49.98
N ALA A 279 -14.85 -15.07 50.54
CA ALA A 279 -14.36 -16.29 49.89
C ALA A 279 -15.07 -16.58 48.56
N LEU A 280 -16.39 -16.38 48.48
CA LEU A 280 -17.14 -16.51 47.22
C LEU A 280 -16.73 -15.44 46.20
N VAL A 281 -16.54 -14.19 46.65
CA VAL A 281 -16.06 -13.09 45.80
C VAL A 281 -14.65 -13.35 45.29
N ILE A 282 -13.77 -13.97 46.08
CA ILE A 282 -12.42 -14.36 45.61
C ILE A 282 -12.53 -15.41 44.50
N MET A 283 -13.31 -16.47 44.69
CA MET A 283 -13.45 -17.54 43.67
C MET A 283 -14.05 -17.02 42.36
N GLY A 284 -15.15 -16.27 42.42
CA GLY A 284 -15.79 -15.73 41.21
C GLY A 284 -15.03 -14.53 40.63
N GLY A 285 -14.54 -13.65 41.49
CA GLY A 285 -13.86 -12.41 41.10
C GLY A 285 -12.51 -12.64 40.45
N LEU A 286 -11.75 -13.64 40.90
CA LEU A 286 -10.49 -14.04 40.25
C LEU A 286 -10.73 -14.51 38.81
N ALA A 287 -11.75 -15.35 38.58
CA ALA A 287 -12.10 -15.83 37.24
C ALA A 287 -12.52 -14.69 36.31
N VAL A 288 -13.29 -13.72 36.81
CA VAL A 288 -13.69 -12.55 36.01
C VAL A 288 -12.49 -11.64 35.74
N PHE A 289 -11.67 -11.33 36.75
CA PHE A 289 -10.50 -10.46 36.61
C PHE A 289 -9.46 -11.03 35.64
N ALA A 290 -9.16 -12.32 35.76
CA ALA A 290 -8.18 -13.01 34.91
C ALA A 290 -8.58 -13.06 33.43
N ASN A 291 -9.88 -13.05 33.11
CA ASN A 291 -10.36 -13.06 31.73
C ASN A 291 -10.61 -11.64 31.17
N SER A 292 -11.25 -10.77 31.96
CA SER A 292 -11.68 -9.45 31.48
C SER A 292 -10.51 -8.47 31.27
N ILE A 293 -9.47 -8.50 32.12
CA ILE A 293 -8.35 -7.55 32.01
C ILE A 293 -7.48 -7.80 30.76
N PRO A 294 -7.04 -9.04 30.45
CA PRO A 294 -6.33 -9.32 29.21
C PRO A 294 -7.15 -8.98 27.97
N GLU A 295 -8.44 -9.33 27.93
CA GLU A 295 -9.30 -9.03 26.78
C GLU A 295 -9.45 -7.51 26.56
N ILE A 296 -9.59 -6.72 27.64
CA ILE A 296 -9.58 -5.25 27.56
C ILE A 296 -8.23 -4.73 27.05
N ALA A 297 -7.12 -5.29 27.52
CA ALA A 297 -5.78 -4.89 27.08
C ALA A 297 -5.55 -5.18 25.60
N ASP A 298 -5.98 -6.34 25.11
CA ASP A 298 -5.88 -6.73 23.70
C ASP A 298 -6.68 -5.78 22.81
N ILE A 299 -7.94 -5.47 23.16
CA ILE A 299 -8.78 -4.53 22.40
C ILE A 299 -8.20 -3.10 22.40
N LEU A 300 -7.58 -2.67 23.51
CA LEU A 300 -6.94 -1.35 23.59
C LEU A 300 -5.61 -1.31 22.81
N SER A 301 -4.87 -2.42 22.78
CA SER A 301 -3.58 -2.54 22.10
C SER A 301 -3.72 -2.72 20.59
N SER A 302 -4.84 -3.24 20.09
CA SER A 302 -5.13 -3.42 18.67
C SER A 302 -5.34 -2.10 17.90
N ARG A 303 -4.98 -0.97 18.49
CA ARG A 303 -5.10 0.35 17.87
C ARG A 303 -4.04 0.46 16.77
N ASN A 304 -4.48 0.83 15.57
CA ASN A 304 -3.57 0.92 14.43
C ASN A 304 -2.47 1.97 14.68
N LYS A 305 -1.24 1.51 14.89
CA LYS A 305 -0.05 2.31 15.15
C LYS A 305 0.32 3.22 13.96
N TYR A 306 0.02 2.78 12.74
CA TYR A 306 0.37 3.44 11.49
C TYR A 306 -0.84 4.11 10.83
N GLY A 307 -1.81 4.51 11.65
CA GLY A 307 -2.92 5.37 11.26
C GLY A 307 -2.52 6.85 11.21
N GLY A 308 -3.51 7.75 11.27
CA GLY A 308 -3.27 9.20 11.27
C GLY A 308 -3.10 9.78 9.86
N TYR A 309 -2.87 11.10 9.79
CA TYR A 309 -2.77 11.88 8.55
C TYR A 309 -1.37 12.47 8.41
N TYR A 310 -0.83 12.42 7.20
CA TYR A 310 0.40 13.12 6.87
C TYR A 310 0.14 14.63 6.89
N ARG A 311 1.04 15.37 7.54
CA ARG A 311 0.97 16.83 7.63
C ARG A 311 2.20 17.42 6.99
N LYS A 312 2.03 17.91 5.76
CA LYS A 312 3.10 18.57 5.00
C LYS A 312 3.68 19.75 5.78
N GLU A 313 5.00 19.75 5.95
CA GLU A 313 5.75 20.90 6.45
C GLU A 313 5.85 21.98 5.37
N ALA A 314 5.72 23.25 5.76
CA ALA A 314 5.75 24.36 4.81
C ALA A 314 7.14 24.47 4.16
N GLY A 315 7.20 24.44 2.83
CA GLY A 315 8.44 24.55 2.06
C GLY A 315 9.11 23.21 1.74
N LYS A 316 8.76 22.12 2.42
CA LYS A 316 9.28 20.78 2.10
C LYS A 316 8.42 20.08 1.07
N GLN A 317 9.07 19.42 0.13
CA GLN A 317 8.42 18.53 -0.82
C GLN A 317 8.35 17.12 -0.22
N HIS A 318 7.40 16.33 -0.69
CA HIS A 318 7.30 14.93 -0.30
C HIS A 318 6.87 14.06 -1.47
N ILE A 319 7.25 12.81 -1.36
CA ILE A 319 7.02 11.77 -2.36
C ILE A 319 6.25 10.63 -1.72
N VAL A 320 5.31 10.06 -2.47
CA VAL A 320 4.54 8.90 -2.02
C VAL A 320 5.10 7.62 -2.63
N LEU A 321 5.57 6.70 -1.80
CA LEU A 321 6.08 5.39 -2.21
C LEU A 321 5.03 4.30 -1.93
N CYS A 322 4.72 3.49 -2.93
CA CYS A 322 3.78 2.37 -2.80
C CYS A 322 4.16 1.19 -3.70
N GLY A 323 3.36 0.13 -3.68
CA GLY A 323 3.61 -1.08 -4.48
C GLY A 323 4.15 -2.23 -3.62
N HIS A 324 5.26 -2.83 -4.02
CA HIS A 324 5.93 -3.89 -3.26
C HIS A 324 6.91 -3.32 -2.23
N ILE A 325 6.42 -3.15 -0.99
CA ILE A 325 7.19 -2.58 0.13
C ILE A 325 7.73 -3.72 1.02
N THR A 326 9.05 -3.93 0.97
CA THR A 326 9.79 -4.86 1.82
C THR A 326 11.06 -4.20 2.35
N TYR A 327 11.75 -4.84 3.29
CA TYR A 327 13.03 -4.31 3.78
C TYR A 327 14.03 -4.09 2.64
N GLU A 328 14.21 -5.07 1.76
CA GLU A 328 15.16 -4.98 0.64
C GLU A 328 14.78 -3.90 -0.37
N SER A 329 13.50 -3.81 -0.75
CA SER A 329 13.07 -2.82 -1.75
C SER A 329 13.23 -1.39 -1.23
N VAL A 330 12.85 -1.16 0.04
CA VAL A 330 12.96 0.16 0.67
C VAL A 330 14.41 0.50 1.01
N ALA A 331 15.21 -0.43 1.51
CA ALA A 331 16.61 -0.16 1.85
C ALA A 331 17.43 0.23 0.62
N ASN A 332 17.27 -0.49 -0.50
CA ASN A 332 17.92 -0.14 -1.76
C ASN A 332 17.44 1.23 -2.27
N PHE A 333 16.13 1.48 -2.23
CA PHE A 333 15.58 2.78 -2.62
C PHE A 333 16.12 3.93 -1.76
N LEU A 334 16.13 3.80 -0.43
CA LEU A 334 16.64 4.84 0.47
C LEU A 334 18.15 5.03 0.32
N GLY A 335 18.90 3.96 0.06
CA GLY A 335 20.34 4.02 -0.19
C GLY A 335 20.70 4.87 -1.41
N ASP A 336 19.92 4.75 -2.50
CA ASP A 336 20.13 5.53 -3.72
C ASP A 336 19.49 6.94 -3.64
N PHE A 337 18.34 7.07 -2.98
CA PHE A 337 17.57 8.31 -2.95
C PHE A 337 18.10 9.32 -1.93
N LEU A 338 18.56 8.86 -0.77
CA LEU A 338 19.09 9.70 0.31
C LEU A 338 20.63 9.68 0.36
N HIS A 339 21.29 9.39 -0.76
CA HIS A 339 22.75 9.33 -0.85
C HIS A 339 23.38 10.71 -0.66
N GLU A 340 24.55 10.76 -0.01
CA GLU A 340 25.29 12.01 0.30
C GLU A 340 25.74 12.76 -0.97
N ASP A 341 25.96 12.05 -2.08
CA ASP A 341 26.42 12.63 -3.36
C ASP A 341 25.28 13.33 -4.14
N ARG A 342 24.02 13.20 -3.70
CA ARG A 342 22.93 14.03 -4.23
C ARG A 342 23.00 15.42 -3.62
N GLU A 343 22.50 16.41 -4.36
CA GLU A 343 22.26 17.73 -3.80
C GLU A 343 21.39 17.62 -2.54
N ASP A 344 21.52 18.53 -1.58
CA ASP A 344 20.70 18.58 -0.36
C ASP A 344 19.20 18.68 -0.70
N VAL A 345 18.57 17.55 -1.00
CA VAL A 345 17.15 17.47 -1.33
C VAL A 345 16.38 17.23 -0.03
N ASP A 346 15.80 18.30 0.51
CA ASP A 346 14.92 18.25 1.69
C ASP A 346 13.53 17.71 1.28
N VAL A 347 13.51 16.41 0.91
CA VAL A 347 12.30 15.67 0.50
C VAL A 347 11.96 14.60 1.53
N GLN A 348 10.70 14.61 1.97
CA GLN A 348 10.14 13.58 2.83
C GLN A 348 9.55 12.42 2.03
N ILE A 349 9.73 11.19 2.50
CA ILE A 349 9.28 9.97 1.85
C ILE A 349 8.12 9.40 2.67
N VAL A 350 6.94 9.38 2.07
CA VAL A 350 5.72 8.86 2.67
C VAL A 350 5.41 7.50 2.06
N ILE A 351 5.50 6.44 2.86
CA ILE A 351 5.27 5.07 2.41
C ILE A 351 3.83 4.66 2.73
N LEU A 352 3.10 4.18 1.71
CA LEU A 352 1.74 3.69 1.84
C LEU A 352 1.67 2.20 1.46
N ASP A 353 1.41 1.35 2.44
CA ASP A 353 1.21 -0.08 2.21
C ASP A 353 0.10 -0.68 3.08
N LYS A 354 -0.54 -1.74 2.59
CA LYS A 354 -1.65 -2.41 3.28
C LYS A 354 -1.16 -3.22 4.48
N HIS A 355 0.05 -3.79 4.39
CA HIS A 355 0.61 -4.67 5.40
C HIS A 355 1.32 -3.85 6.49
N VAL A 356 1.35 -4.38 7.70
CA VAL A 356 2.10 -3.76 8.79
C VAL A 356 3.58 -4.04 8.56
N PRO A 357 4.49 -3.07 8.74
CA PRO A 357 5.91 -3.27 8.49
C PRO A 357 6.51 -4.27 9.48
N ASP A 358 7.35 -5.17 8.96
CA ASP A 358 8.11 -6.13 9.76
C ASP A 358 9.12 -5.43 10.68
N LEU A 359 9.63 -6.15 11.68
CA LEU A 359 10.56 -5.58 12.68
C LEU A 359 11.82 -4.95 12.06
N GLU A 360 12.34 -5.54 10.99
CA GLU A 360 13.49 -5.02 10.25
C GLU A 360 13.17 -3.68 9.56
N LEU A 361 12.02 -3.61 8.88
CA LEU A 361 11.54 -2.41 8.23
C LEU A 361 11.19 -1.32 9.24
N GLN A 362 10.64 -1.68 10.40
CA GLN A 362 10.45 -0.75 11.52
C GLN A 362 11.78 -0.21 12.05
N GLY A 363 12.82 -1.04 12.09
CA GLY A 363 14.19 -0.61 12.42
C GLY A 363 14.73 0.41 11.41
N LEU A 364 14.51 0.17 10.11
CA LEU A 364 14.89 1.07 9.03
C LEU A 364 14.20 2.44 9.15
N PHE A 365 12.89 2.46 9.40
CA PHE A 365 12.14 3.71 9.57
C PHE A 365 12.59 4.51 10.79
N LYS A 366 12.94 3.84 11.89
CA LYS A 366 13.49 4.53 13.07
C LYS A 366 14.85 5.16 12.80
N ARG A 367 15.67 4.58 11.92
CA ARG A 367 16.96 5.13 11.52
C ARG A 367 16.79 6.42 10.71
N HIS A 368 15.76 6.48 9.87
CA HIS A 368 15.44 7.64 9.01
C HIS A 368 14.20 8.41 9.49
N PHE A 369 14.05 8.58 10.81
CA PHE A 369 12.81 9.10 11.43
C PHE A 369 12.38 10.50 10.95
N THR A 370 13.33 11.36 10.55
CA THR A 370 13.02 12.73 10.08
C THR A 370 12.61 12.79 8.62
N GLN A 371 12.93 11.75 7.84
CA GLN A 371 12.78 11.71 6.39
C GLN A 371 11.71 10.74 5.94
N VAL A 372 11.47 9.65 6.68
CA VAL A 372 10.58 8.56 6.26
C VAL A 372 9.43 8.39 7.24
N GLU A 373 8.20 8.47 6.72
CA GLU A 373 6.97 8.18 7.45
C GLU A 373 6.20 7.03 6.78
N PHE A 374 5.63 6.14 7.60
CA PHE A 374 4.86 4.99 7.12
C PHE A 374 3.39 5.08 7.53
N PHE A 375 2.49 4.87 6.58
CA PHE A 375 1.05 4.81 6.79
C PHE A 375 0.48 3.48 6.30
N GLN A 376 -0.29 2.81 7.16
CA GLN A 376 -0.95 1.57 6.78
C GLN A 376 -2.26 1.86 6.04
N GLY A 377 -2.36 1.54 4.76
CA GLY A 377 -3.54 1.78 3.92
C GLY A 377 -3.37 1.26 2.50
N SER A 378 -4.38 1.46 1.64
CA SER A 378 -4.31 1.04 0.24
C SER A 378 -4.40 2.22 -0.71
N VAL A 379 -3.55 2.23 -1.72
CA VAL A 379 -3.60 3.18 -2.85
C VAL A 379 -4.93 3.12 -3.60
N MET A 380 -5.64 1.99 -3.53
CA MET A 380 -6.96 1.81 -4.14
C MET A 380 -8.07 2.59 -3.43
N ASN A 381 -7.82 3.09 -2.22
CA ASN A 381 -8.79 3.80 -1.41
C ASN A 381 -8.51 5.31 -1.44
N SER A 382 -9.44 6.10 -1.96
CA SER A 382 -9.30 7.56 -2.06
C SER A 382 -9.11 8.25 -0.71
N LYS A 383 -9.64 7.67 0.38
CA LYS A 383 -9.43 8.21 1.75
C LYS A 383 -7.97 8.07 2.19
N ASP A 384 -7.31 6.97 1.82
CA ASP A 384 -5.91 6.75 2.14
C ASP A 384 -4.99 7.66 1.31
N LEU A 385 -5.35 7.90 0.04
CA LEU A 385 -4.65 8.87 -0.83
C LEU A 385 -4.72 10.30 -0.29
N SER A 386 -5.89 10.74 0.17
CA SER A 386 -6.05 12.03 0.84
C SER A 386 -5.26 12.08 2.16
N ARG A 387 -5.21 10.96 2.89
CA ARG A 387 -4.51 10.83 4.18
C ARG A 387 -2.99 10.98 4.08
N VAL A 388 -2.40 10.52 2.97
CA VAL A 388 -0.96 10.70 2.69
C VAL A 388 -0.66 12.03 1.97
N GLY A 389 -1.67 12.88 1.74
CA GLY A 389 -1.50 14.18 1.11
C GLY A 389 -1.07 14.09 -0.36
N LEU A 390 -1.57 13.10 -1.12
CA LEU A 390 -1.18 12.86 -2.52
C LEU A 390 -1.35 14.11 -3.40
N GLU A 391 -2.37 14.94 -3.16
CA GLU A 391 -2.64 16.18 -3.90
C GLU A 391 -1.48 17.20 -3.82
N THR A 392 -0.67 17.11 -2.77
CA THR A 392 0.44 18.03 -2.50
C THR A 392 1.81 17.37 -2.66
N ALA A 393 1.84 16.09 -3.04
CA ALA A 393 3.05 15.34 -3.31
C ALA A 393 3.67 15.78 -4.65
N ASP A 394 4.99 15.70 -4.75
CA ASP A 394 5.72 16.02 -5.98
C ASP A 394 5.63 14.87 -6.99
N ALA A 395 5.79 13.64 -6.50
CA ALA A 395 5.69 12.43 -7.30
C ALA A 395 5.15 11.24 -6.49
N CYS A 396 4.64 10.24 -7.21
CA CYS A 396 4.31 8.93 -6.65
C CYS A 396 5.11 7.83 -7.36
N LEU A 397 5.80 7.00 -6.57
CA LEU A 397 6.58 5.87 -7.08
C LEU A 397 5.87 4.55 -6.75
N VAL A 398 5.73 3.69 -7.75
CA VAL A 398 5.12 2.37 -7.65
C VAL A 398 6.20 1.30 -7.88
N LEU A 399 6.60 0.61 -6.82
CA LEU A 399 7.59 -0.47 -6.87
C LEU A 399 6.94 -1.81 -7.22
N ALA A 400 7.63 -2.64 -7.99
CA ALA A 400 7.17 -3.98 -8.38
C ALA A 400 7.97 -5.08 -7.68
N ASN A 401 7.33 -6.21 -7.38
CA ASN A 401 8.03 -7.41 -6.95
C ASN A 401 8.77 -8.07 -8.12
N LYS A 402 10.10 -7.96 -8.15
CA LYS A 402 10.96 -8.53 -9.20
C LYS A 402 10.98 -10.05 -9.22
N TYR A 403 10.64 -10.69 -8.11
CA TYR A 403 10.70 -12.15 -7.90
C TYR A 403 9.30 -12.76 -7.76
N CYS A 404 8.28 -12.11 -8.35
CA CYS A 404 6.91 -12.61 -8.33
C CYS A 404 6.74 -13.91 -9.12
N PRO A 405 5.81 -14.80 -8.71
CA PRO A 405 5.48 -16.02 -9.42
C PRO A 405 4.68 -15.77 -10.70
N ASP A 406 4.02 -14.62 -10.83
CA ASP A 406 3.34 -14.23 -12.06
C ASP A 406 3.62 -12.75 -12.35
N PRO A 407 4.55 -12.45 -13.28
CA PRO A 407 4.86 -11.09 -13.69
C PRO A 407 3.68 -10.30 -14.25
N ASP A 408 2.76 -10.97 -14.95
CA ASP A 408 1.61 -10.30 -15.57
C ASP A 408 0.58 -9.89 -14.51
N ALA A 409 0.36 -10.72 -13.49
CA ALA A 409 -0.50 -10.38 -12.37
C ALA A 409 0.05 -9.21 -11.52
N GLU A 410 1.36 -9.18 -11.29
CA GLU A 410 2.02 -8.08 -10.57
C GLU A 410 1.94 -6.76 -11.35
N ASP A 411 2.18 -6.80 -12.67
CA ASP A 411 2.04 -5.63 -13.54
C ASP A 411 0.59 -5.14 -13.59
N ALA A 412 -0.39 -6.04 -13.68
CA ALA A 412 -1.81 -5.68 -13.64
C ALA A 412 -2.16 -4.96 -12.32
N ALA A 413 -1.67 -5.44 -11.18
CA ALA A 413 -1.86 -4.79 -9.90
C ALA A 413 -1.22 -3.39 -9.86
N ASN A 414 -0.01 -3.23 -10.40
CA ASN A 414 0.68 -1.94 -10.49
C ASN A 414 -0.05 -0.95 -11.41
N ILE A 415 -0.52 -1.40 -12.57
CA ILE A 415 -1.33 -0.57 -13.48
C ILE A 415 -2.62 -0.11 -12.79
N MET A 416 -3.29 -0.99 -12.04
CA MET A 416 -4.48 -0.61 -11.26
C MET A 416 -4.18 0.43 -10.18
N ARG A 417 -3.00 0.36 -9.52
CA ARG A 417 -2.54 1.41 -8.59
C ARG A 417 -2.38 2.75 -9.29
N VAL A 418 -1.77 2.77 -10.48
CA VAL A 418 -1.63 4.00 -11.30
C VAL A 418 -2.98 4.58 -11.68
N ILE A 419 -3.92 3.74 -12.13
CA ILE A 419 -5.29 4.18 -12.44
C ILE A 419 -5.94 4.83 -11.22
N SER A 420 -5.81 4.24 -10.03
CA SER A 420 -6.35 4.80 -8.79
C SER A 420 -5.73 6.16 -8.44
N ILE A 421 -4.40 6.29 -8.56
CA ILE A 421 -3.67 7.55 -8.31
C ILE A 421 -4.10 8.64 -9.28
N LYS A 422 -4.09 8.34 -10.58
CA LYS A 422 -4.45 9.31 -11.63
C LYS A 422 -5.92 9.71 -11.58
N ASN A 423 -6.82 8.78 -11.21
CA ASN A 423 -8.23 9.08 -11.00
C ASN A 423 -8.46 9.98 -9.77
N PHE A 424 -7.60 9.92 -8.76
CA PHE A 424 -7.67 10.79 -7.59
C PHE A 424 -7.08 12.19 -7.88
N TYR A 425 -5.91 12.24 -8.54
CA TYR A 425 -5.26 13.47 -8.93
C TYR A 425 -4.48 13.28 -10.24
N GLU A 426 -4.93 13.91 -11.32
CA GLU A 426 -4.44 13.64 -12.68
C GLU A 426 -3.03 14.20 -12.95
N ARG A 427 -2.67 15.34 -12.33
CA ARG A 427 -1.43 16.09 -12.61
C ARG A 427 -0.19 15.60 -11.84
N ILE A 428 -0.31 14.57 -11.01
CA ILE A 428 0.84 14.05 -10.25
C ILE A 428 1.77 13.28 -11.18
N LYS A 429 3.07 13.46 -11.02
CA LYS A 429 4.08 12.65 -11.69
C LYS A 429 4.06 11.23 -11.13
N VAL A 430 3.84 10.21 -11.98
CA VAL A 430 3.84 8.81 -11.56
C VAL A 430 4.99 8.06 -12.21
N ILE A 431 5.85 7.44 -11.39
CA ILE A 431 6.93 6.58 -11.85
C ILE A 431 6.58 5.14 -11.43
N ILE A 432 6.43 4.25 -12.41
CA ILE A 432 6.02 2.86 -12.18
C ILE A 432 7.10 1.90 -12.67
N GLN A 433 7.34 0.85 -11.89
CA GLN A 433 8.10 -0.31 -12.35
C GLN A 433 7.16 -1.35 -12.97
N LEU A 434 7.52 -1.81 -14.16
CA LEU A 434 6.85 -2.91 -14.84
C LEU A 434 7.83 -4.06 -15.09
N MET A 435 7.35 -5.29 -15.01
CA MET A 435 8.12 -6.49 -15.30
C MET A 435 8.16 -6.75 -16.81
N GLN A 436 7.01 -6.70 -17.49
CA GLN A 436 6.86 -7.08 -18.89
C GLN A 436 6.62 -5.87 -19.80
N TYR A 437 7.10 -5.97 -21.04
CA TYR A 437 7.01 -4.87 -22.00
C TYR A 437 5.61 -4.70 -22.59
N HIS A 438 4.89 -5.79 -22.87
CA HIS A 438 3.53 -5.68 -23.46
C HIS A 438 2.56 -4.95 -22.52
N ASN A 439 2.73 -5.10 -21.21
CA ASN A 439 1.91 -4.42 -20.21
C ASN A 439 2.09 -2.90 -20.19
N LYS A 440 3.22 -2.38 -20.70
CA LYS A 440 3.48 -0.94 -20.85
C LYS A 440 2.44 -0.24 -21.74
N THR A 441 1.88 -0.96 -22.71
CA THR A 441 0.86 -0.42 -23.62
C THR A 441 -0.43 -0.02 -22.89
N TYR A 442 -0.78 -0.70 -21.80
CA TYR A 442 -1.98 -0.38 -21.02
C TYR A 442 -1.86 0.98 -20.33
N LEU A 443 -0.65 1.39 -19.92
CA LEU A 443 -0.42 2.71 -19.32
C LEU A 443 -0.64 3.83 -20.35
N LEU A 444 -0.16 3.63 -21.59
CA LEU A 444 -0.32 4.61 -22.67
C LEU A 444 -1.78 4.82 -23.09
N ASN A 445 -2.66 3.87 -22.77
CA ASN A 445 -4.09 3.98 -23.01
C ASN A 445 -4.84 4.75 -21.91
N ILE A 446 -4.18 5.09 -20.80
CA ILE A 446 -4.79 5.89 -19.72
C ILE A 446 -4.81 7.35 -20.18
N PRO A 447 -5.97 8.03 -20.18
CA PRO A 447 -6.09 9.40 -20.72
C PRO A 447 -5.28 10.43 -19.92
N SER A 448 -5.12 10.22 -18.62
CA SER A 448 -4.38 11.11 -17.71
C SER A 448 -2.88 10.77 -17.64
N TRP A 449 -2.40 9.78 -18.38
CA TRP A 449 -0.99 9.43 -18.45
C TRP A 449 -0.29 10.32 -19.48
N ASP A 450 0.62 11.16 -19.02
CA ASP A 450 1.33 12.11 -19.87
C ASP A 450 2.84 12.05 -19.63
N TRP A 451 3.56 11.46 -20.59
CA TRP A 451 5.02 11.38 -20.56
C TRP A 451 5.68 12.77 -20.61
N LYS A 452 4.98 13.81 -21.11
CA LYS A 452 5.50 15.19 -21.09
C LYS A 452 5.47 15.82 -19.71
N GLN A 453 4.60 15.35 -18.82
CA GLN A 453 4.56 15.73 -17.41
C GLN A 453 5.53 14.91 -16.55
N GLY A 454 6.28 13.98 -17.17
CA GLY A 454 7.24 13.12 -16.49
C GLY A 454 6.65 11.80 -15.98
N ASP A 455 5.51 11.36 -16.48
CA ASP A 455 5.02 10.01 -16.18
C ASP A 455 5.89 8.96 -16.86
N ASP A 456 6.65 8.21 -16.06
CA ASP A 456 7.70 7.32 -16.54
C ASP A 456 7.39 5.86 -16.18
N ALA A 457 7.41 4.99 -17.19
CA ALA A 457 7.24 3.54 -17.02
C ALA A 457 8.58 2.82 -17.21
N VAL A 458 9.18 2.40 -16.09
CA VAL A 458 10.46 1.70 -16.03
C VAL A 458 10.22 0.20 -16.22
N CYS A 459 10.35 -0.30 -17.45
CA CYS A 459 10.21 -1.72 -17.75
C CYS A 459 11.52 -2.47 -17.52
N ILE A 460 11.51 -3.40 -16.56
CA ILE A 460 12.69 -4.18 -16.14
C ILE A 460 13.15 -5.11 -17.25
N ALA A 461 12.24 -5.85 -17.91
CA ALA A 461 12.61 -6.73 -19.01
C ALA A 461 13.22 -5.97 -20.19
N GLU A 462 12.67 -4.79 -20.53
CA GLU A 462 13.18 -3.92 -21.59
C GLU A 462 14.61 -3.47 -21.31
N LEU A 463 14.86 -2.90 -20.13
CA LEU A 463 16.20 -2.41 -19.74
C LEU A 463 17.20 -3.55 -19.59
N LYS A 464 16.83 -4.65 -18.91
CA LYS A 464 17.70 -5.81 -18.70
C LYS A 464 18.15 -6.42 -20.02
N LEU A 465 17.21 -6.69 -20.93
CA LEU A 465 17.52 -7.27 -22.23
C LEU A 465 18.24 -6.29 -23.15
N GLY A 466 17.90 -4.99 -23.08
CA GLY A 466 18.59 -3.94 -23.82
C GLY A 466 20.06 -3.83 -23.42
N PHE A 467 20.38 -3.84 -22.12
CA PHE A 467 21.76 -3.78 -21.63
C PHE A 467 22.57 -5.03 -22.03
N LEU A 468 21.93 -6.21 -22.01
CA LEU A 468 22.55 -7.44 -22.50
C LEU A 468 22.79 -7.41 -24.01
N ALA A 469 21.84 -6.90 -24.79
CA ALA A 469 21.97 -6.74 -26.23
C ALA A 469 23.12 -5.78 -26.59
N GLN A 470 23.20 -4.61 -25.93
CA GLN A 470 24.31 -3.68 -26.13
C GLN A 470 25.65 -4.28 -25.69
N SER A 471 25.66 -5.14 -24.66
CA SER A 471 26.86 -5.89 -24.26
C SER A 471 27.33 -6.90 -25.32
N CYS A 472 26.45 -7.33 -26.22
CA CYS A 472 26.81 -8.17 -27.37
C CYS A 472 27.48 -7.36 -28.50
N LEU A 473 27.34 -6.03 -28.49
CA LEU A 473 28.00 -5.13 -29.42
C LEU A 473 29.33 -4.63 -28.83
N ALA A 474 29.33 -4.27 -27.55
CA ALA A 474 30.51 -3.83 -26.81
C ALA A 474 30.58 -4.55 -25.45
N PHE A 475 31.59 -5.41 -25.28
CA PHE A 475 31.75 -6.20 -24.06
C PHE A 475 31.92 -5.29 -22.82
N GLY A 476 31.18 -5.58 -21.74
CA GLY A 476 31.22 -4.82 -20.49
C GLY A 476 30.31 -3.58 -20.44
N PHE A 477 29.55 -3.29 -21.51
CA PHE A 477 28.65 -2.12 -21.57
C PHE A 477 27.56 -2.14 -20.49
N SER A 478 27.02 -3.31 -20.15
CA SER A 478 26.05 -3.47 -19.06
C SER A 478 26.60 -2.99 -17.72
N THR A 479 27.85 -3.35 -17.38
CA THR A 479 28.49 -2.91 -16.13
C THR A 479 28.77 -1.41 -16.14
N LEU A 480 29.17 -0.85 -17.29
CA LEU A 480 29.36 0.59 -17.46
C LEU A 480 28.08 1.36 -17.12
N LEU A 481 26.96 1.03 -17.77
CA LEU A 481 25.70 1.71 -17.51
C LEU A 481 25.16 1.44 -16.10
N ALA A 482 25.26 0.20 -15.60
CA ALA A 482 24.79 -0.13 -14.25
C ALA A 482 25.50 0.72 -13.19
N ASN A 483 26.82 0.91 -13.31
CA ASN A 483 27.57 1.76 -12.38
C ASN A 483 27.15 3.24 -12.47
N LEU A 484 26.89 3.77 -13.68
CA LEU A 484 26.48 5.17 -13.88
C LEU A 484 25.12 5.52 -13.26
N PHE A 485 24.26 4.54 -12.98
CA PHE A 485 22.93 4.74 -12.37
C PHE A 485 22.88 4.40 -10.88
N THR A 486 23.86 3.64 -10.36
CA THR A 486 23.93 3.33 -8.93
C THR A 486 24.75 4.40 -8.22
N MET A 487 24.20 5.01 -7.17
CA MET A 487 24.95 6.04 -6.43
C MET A 487 26.08 5.37 -5.64
N ARG A 488 27.32 5.81 -5.84
CA ARG A 488 28.50 5.22 -5.17
C ARG A 488 29.55 6.26 -4.84
N SER A 489 29.83 6.44 -3.55
CA SER A 489 30.97 7.26 -3.13
C SER A 489 32.30 6.55 -3.38
N TYR A 490 33.21 7.16 -4.13
CA TYR A 490 34.60 6.69 -4.24
C TYR A 490 35.46 7.18 -3.06
N LYS A 491 36.23 6.28 -2.45
CA LYS A 491 37.24 6.59 -1.43
C LYS A 491 38.55 5.90 -1.79
N ASP A 492 39.61 6.68 -1.98
CA ASP A 492 40.94 6.16 -2.31
C ASP A 492 41.53 5.39 -1.11
N ASP A 493 41.65 4.08 -1.25
CA ASP A 493 42.30 3.22 -0.26
C ASP A 493 43.55 2.56 -0.85
N LYS A 494 44.70 2.96 -0.30
CA LYS A 494 46.02 2.47 -0.72
C LYS A 494 46.24 0.99 -0.45
N ALA A 495 45.37 0.33 0.33
CA ALA A 495 45.42 -1.11 0.56
C ALA A 495 44.87 -1.93 -0.61
N MET A 496 44.09 -1.33 -1.52
CA MET A 496 43.43 -2.07 -2.60
C MET A 496 44.35 -2.35 -3.82
N PRO A 497 44.14 -3.47 -4.54
CA PRO A 497 44.83 -3.72 -5.80
C PRO A 497 44.58 -2.59 -6.83
N LYS A 498 45.61 -2.26 -7.61
CA LYS A 498 45.55 -1.13 -8.57
C LYS A 498 44.37 -1.22 -9.57
N TRP A 499 44.05 -2.42 -10.07
CA TRP A 499 42.93 -2.60 -11.00
C TRP A 499 41.59 -2.30 -10.33
N LEU A 500 41.45 -2.64 -9.04
CA LEU A 500 40.23 -2.43 -8.28
C LEU A 500 40.08 -0.94 -7.96
N ASN A 501 41.17 -0.25 -7.62
CA ASN A 501 41.12 1.20 -7.36
C ASN A 501 40.66 1.96 -8.60
N ASN A 502 41.26 1.67 -9.76
CA ASN A 502 40.85 2.26 -11.04
C ASN A 502 39.39 1.92 -11.41
N TYR A 503 38.93 0.71 -11.09
CA TYR A 503 37.54 0.32 -11.31
C TYR A 503 36.57 1.11 -10.41
N LEU A 504 36.91 1.25 -9.13
CA LEU A 504 36.08 1.98 -8.17
C LEU A 504 36.05 3.48 -8.46
N GLU A 505 37.15 4.05 -8.95
CA GLU A 505 37.19 5.44 -9.45
C GLU A 505 36.20 5.63 -10.59
N GLY A 506 36.19 4.73 -11.58
CA GLY A 506 35.20 4.76 -12.66
C GLY A 506 33.77 4.43 -12.22
N ALA A 507 33.62 3.60 -11.17
CA ALA A 507 32.31 3.24 -10.62
C ALA A 507 31.68 4.34 -9.77
N GLY A 508 32.46 5.34 -9.32
CA GLY A 508 31.96 6.56 -8.68
C GLY A 508 31.60 7.67 -9.66
N MET A 509 31.67 7.41 -10.97
CA MET A 509 31.16 8.34 -11.99
C MET A 509 29.66 8.11 -12.17
N GLU A 510 28.89 9.18 -12.31
CA GLU A 510 27.43 9.17 -12.39
C GLU A 510 26.93 10.05 -13.53
N MET A 511 25.69 9.82 -13.96
CA MET A 511 25.05 10.61 -15.02
C MET A 511 24.27 11.80 -14.43
N TYR A 512 24.53 12.99 -14.95
CA TYR A 512 23.91 14.23 -14.52
C TYR A 512 23.37 15.04 -15.69
N THR A 513 22.39 15.89 -15.40
CA THR A 513 21.80 16.83 -16.36
C THR A 513 21.96 18.24 -15.85
N GLU A 514 22.46 19.15 -16.69
CA GLU A 514 22.65 20.55 -16.32
C GLU A 514 22.52 21.45 -17.54
N TYR A 515 22.09 22.70 -17.33
CA TYR A 515 22.01 23.67 -18.41
C TYR A 515 23.40 24.22 -18.78
N LEU A 516 23.65 24.31 -20.08
CA LEU A 516 24.89 24.91 -20.60
C LEU A 516 24.86 26.43 -20.43
N SER A 517 26.02 27.02 -20.09
CA SER A 517 26.14 28.47 -19.99
C SER A 517 25.97 29.16 -21.36
N PRO A 518 25.62 30.45 -21.40
CA PRO A 518 25.59 31.24 -22.63
C PRO A 518 26.94 31.28 -23.38
N ALA A 519 28.05 30.92 -22.73
CA ALA A 519 29.35 30.86 -23.39
C ALA A 519 29.47 29.74 -24.42
N PHE A 520 28.61 28.71 -24.33
CA PHE A 520 28.55 27.60 -25.27
C PHE A 520 27.65 27.87 -26.48
N GLU A 521 26.91 28.98 -26.49
CA GLU A 521 26.01 29.33 -27.57
C GLU A 521 26.73 29.43 -28.92
N GLY A 522 26.16 28.79 -29.95
CA GLY A 522 26.68 28.78 -31.31
C GLY A 522 27.88 27.85 -31.55
N LEU A 523 28.44 27.23 -30.51
CA LEU A 523 29.46 26.19 -30.66
C LEU A 523 28.86 24.92 -31.26
N THR A 524 29.68 24.18 -32.00
CA THR A 524 29.34 22.81 -32.40
C THR A 524 29.50 21.87 -31.21
N PHE A 525 28.75 20.77 -31.21
CA PHE A 525 28.83 19.79 -30.13
C PHE A 525 30.27 19.28 -29.85
N PRO A 526 31.09 18.92 -30.86
CA PRO A 526 32.47 18.47 -30.59
C PRO A 526 33.33 19.53 -29.91
N MET A 527 33.22 20.80 -30.31
CA MET A 527 33.96 21.89 -29.68
C MET A 527 33.52 22.13 -28.24
N ALA A 528 32.22 22.00 -27.96
CA ALA A 528 31.71 22.12 -26.60
C ALA A 528 32.13 20.94 -25.72
N ALA A 529 32.08 19.71 -26.25
CA ALA A 529 32.53 18.52 -25.56
C ALA A 529 34.04 18.57 -25.25
N GLU A 530 34.86 19.02 -26.19
CA GLU A 530 36.29 19.25 -25.99
C GLU A 530 36.55 20.29 -24.89
N LEU A 531 35.82 21.41 -24.89
CA LEU A 531 35.94 22.44 -23.86
C LEU A 531 35.54 21.91 -22.48
N CYS A 532 34.43 21.17 -22.38
CA CYS A 532 33.98 20.53 -21.15
C CYS A 532 35.02 19.55 -20.63
N PHE A 533 35.58 18.71 -21.50
CA PHE A 533 36.54 17.68 -21.09
C PHE A 533 37.87 18.29 -20.66
N THR A 534 38.44 19.19 -21.47
CA THR A 534 39.78 19.76 -21.24
C THR A 534 39.82 20.81 -20.12
N ARG A 535 38.78 21.64 -19.99
CA ARG A 535 38.76 22.76 -19.04
C ARG A 535 37.96 22.47 -17.77
N LEU A 536 36.86 21.73 -17.89
CA LEU A 536 35.96 21.47 -16.76
C LEU A 536 36.12 20.07 -16.17
N ASN A 537 36.84 19.18 -16.86
CA ASN A 537 36.94 17.75 -16.54
C ASN A 537 35.56 17.06 -16.52
N LEU A 538 34.67 17.45 -17.43
CA LEU A 538 33.32 16.92 -17.57
C LEU A 538 33.16 16.20 -18.90
N LEU A 539 32.59 14.99 -18.89
CA LEU A 539 32.31 14.24 -20.11
C LEU A 539 30.89 14.52 -20.60
N LEU A 540 30.75 15.38 -21.62
CA LEU A 540 29.46 15.66 -22.29
C LEU A 540 29.14 14.54 -23.29
N ILE A 541 27.98 13.89 -23.16
CA ILE A 541 27.55 12.77 -24.02
C ILE A 541 26.42 13.17 -24.97
N ALA A 542 25.46 13.94 -24.47
CA ALA A 542 24.27 14.30 -25.22
C ALA A 542 23.83 15.72 -24.92
N VAL A 543 23.04 16.28 -25.82
CA VAL A 543 22.39 17.57 -25.65
C VAL A 543 20.92 17.47 -26.04
N GLU A 544 20.08 18.27 -25.40
CA GLU A 544 18.70 18.46 -25.84
C GLU A 544 18.68 19.27 -27.14
N ALA A 545 18.17 18.67 -28.22
CA ALA A 545 18.03 19.32 -29.53
C ALA A 545 16.54 19.47 -29.87
N LYS A 546 16.13 20.67 -30.28
CA LYS A 546 14.77 20.90 -30.77
C LYS A 546 14.68 20.44 -32.22
N ASN A 547 13.60 19.74 -32.59
CA ASN A 547 13.35 19.38 -33.97
C ASN A 547 13.12 20.63 -34.86
N ASP A 548 13.34 20.51 -36.18
CA ASP A 548 13.18 21.60 -37.17
C ASP A 548 11.79 22.27 -37.17
N GLN A 549 10.77 21.63 -36.60
CA GLN A 549 9.41 22.17 -36.44
C GLN A 549 9.19 22.89 -35.09
N GLY A 550 10.18 22.89 -34.19
CA GLY A 550 10.17 23.59 -32.90
C GLY A 550 9.19 23.04 -31.86
N THR A 551 8.49 21.93 -32.14
CA THR A 551 7.40 21.40 -31.31
C THR A 551 7.85 20.39 -30.26
N GLU A 552 8.96 19.69 -30.48
CA GLU A 552 9.44 18.62 -29.60
C GLU A 552 10.95 18.71 -29.41
N SER A 553 11.40 18.56 -28.17
CA SER A 553 12.81 18.38 -27.83
C SER A 553 13.17 16.90 -27.79
N CYS A 554 14.28 16.55 -28.45
CA CYS A 554 14.81 15.21 -28.56
C CYS A 554 16.20 15.17 -27.94
N ILE A 555 16.55 14.06 -27.28
CA ILE A 555 17.90 13.86 -26.74
C ILE A 555 18.80 13.41 -27.89
N ALA A 556 19.71 14.28 -28.32
CA ALA A 556 20.68 13.98 -29.35
C ALA A 556 21.98 13.47 -28.70
N ILE A 557 22.25 12.17 -28.85
CA ILE A 557 23.47 11.53 -28.35
C ILE A 557 24.60 11.72 -29.38
N ASN A 558 25.69 12.37 -28.96
CA ASN A 558 26.85 12.70 -29.79
C ASN A 558 26.48 13.21 -31.21
N PRO A 559 25.75 14.34 -31.30
CA PRO A 559 25.33 14.89 -32.59
C PRO A 559 26.53 15.34 -33.44
N LYS A 560 26.35 15.28 -34.77
CA LYS A 560 27.34 15.77 -35.74
C LYS A 560 27.42 17.30 -35.73
N GLU A 561 28.43 17.85 -36.41
CA GLU A 561 28.72 19.30 -36.47
C GLU A 561 27.59 20.19 -37.02
N ASN A 562 26.53 19.59 -37.60
CA ASN A 562 25.37 20.31 -38.09
C ASN A 562 24.47 20.85 -36.97
N ILE A 563 24.55 20.28 -35.76
CA ILE A 563 23.77 20.74 -34.60
C ILE A 563 24.62 21.73 -33.80
N ARG A 564 24.09 22.93 -33.62
CA ARG A 564 24.69 23.99 -32.78
C ARG A 564 23.96 24.07 -31.46
N ILE A 565 24.70 24.44 -30.42
CA ILE A 565 24.13 24.63 -29.09
C ILE A 565 23.35 25.94 -29.06
N GLU A 566 22.07 25.84 -28.73
CA GLU A 566 21.18 26.98 -28.50
C GLU A 566 21.23 27.45 -27.05
N GLN A 567 20.77 28.67 -26.80
CA GLN A 567 20.60 29.16 -25.44
C GLN A 567 19.56 28.30 -24.69
N GLY A 568 19.91 27.88 -23.47
CA GLY A 568 19.04 27.03 -22.65
C GLY A 568 19.05 25.55 -23.03
N THR A 569 20.03 25.12 -23.82
CA THR A 569 20.25 23.69 -24.10
C THR A 569 20.65 22.94 -22.83
N GLN A 570 19.94 21.86 -22.50
CA GLN A 570 20.34 20.95 -21.43
C GLN A 570 21.41 19.97 -21.94
N GLY A 571 22.50 19.84 -21.19
CA GLY A 571 23.58 18.88 -21.46
C GLY A 571 23.49 17.67 -20.52
N PHE A 572 23.85 16.50 -21.04
CA PHE A 572 23.96 15.25 -20.29
C PHE A 572 25.44 14.91 -20.08
N PHE A 573 25.86 14.87 -18.83
CA PHE A 573 27.26 14.74 -18.42
C PHE A 573 27.50 13.47 -17.62
N ILE A 574 28.74 12.97 -17.67
CA ILE A 574 29.29 12.03 -16.69
C ILE A 574 30.33 12.77 -15.84
N ALA A 575 30.17 12.71 -14.52
CA ALA A 575 31.03 13.35 -13.53
C ALA A 575 30.99 12.59 -12.19
N GLN A 576 31.85 12.95 -11.23
CA GLN A 576 31.87 12.30 -9.91
C GLN A 576 30.79 12.82 -8.96
N ALA A 577 30.37 14.08 -9.10
CA ALA A 577 29.39 14.69 -8.22
C ALA A 577 28.59 15.80 -8.93
N ALA A 578 27.37 16.05 -8.45
CA ALA A 578 26.48 17.10 -8.98
C ALA A 578 27.13 18.50 -8.97
N GLU A 579 27.88 18.83 -7.91
CA GLU A 579 28.57 20.11 -7.79
C GLU A 579 29.61 20.36 -8.90
N GLU A 580 30.21 19.29 -9.43
CA GLU A 580 31.17 19.43 -10.52
C GLU A 580 30.50 19.85 -11.82
N VAL A 581 29.28 19.36 -12.06
CA VAL A 581 28.54 19.61 -13.29
C VAL A 581 28.04 21.06 -13.33
N LYS A 582 27.77 21.68 -12.18
CA LYS A 582 27.45 23.11 -12.07
C LYS A 582 28.52 24.04 -12.66
N LYS A 583 29.77 23.58 -12.77
CA LYS A 583 30.83 24.31 -13.47
C LYS A 583 30.44 24.62 -14.92
N ALA A 584 29.67 23.75 -15.58
CA ALA A 584 29.18 23.96 -16.95
C ALA A 584 28.19 25.13 -17.07
N PHE A 585 27.35 25.33 -16.05
CA PHE A 585 26.39 26.45 -16.00
C PHE A 585 27.08 27.79 -15.70
N PHE A 586 28.05 27.80 -14.78
CA PHE A 586 28.77 29.03 -14.38
C PHE A 586 29.93 29.40 -15.32
N PHE A 587 30.24 28.60 -16.33
CA PHE A 587 31.38 28.83 -17.20
C PHE A 587 31.25 30.12 -18.02
N CYS A 588 32.28 30.97 -17.95
CA CYS A 588 32.40 32.22 -18.70
C CYS A 588 33.77 32.31 -19.39
N LYS A 589 33.78 32.41 -20.73
CA LYS A 589 35.01 32.53 -21.54
C LYS A 589 35.92 33.68 -21.12
N ARG A 590 35.36 34.82 -20.70
CA ARG A 590 36.13 36.02 -20.31
C ARG A 590 36.79 35.87 -18.93
N CYS A 591 36.13 35.20 -17.99
CA CYS A 591 36.62 35.05 -16.62
C CYS A 591 37.54 33.84 -16.47
N HIS A 592 37.29 32.77 -17.24
CA HIS A 592 37.94 31.48 -17.10
C HIS A 592 38.82 31.09 -18.29
N GLY A 593 39.07 32.02 -19.24
CA GLY A 593 39.92 31.79 -20.42
C GLY A 593 41.40 31.51 -20.09
N ASP A 594 41.90 32.09 -18.99
CA ASP A 594 43.34 32.07 -18.62
C ASP A 594 43.72 30.97 -17.60
N LEU A 595 42.91 29.92 -17.42
CA LEU A 595 43.31 28.80 -16.58
C LEU A 595 44.52 28.06 -17.21
N PRO A 596 45.59 27.75 -16.45
CA PRO A 596 46.86 27.25 -16.98
C PRO A 596 46.71 25.82 -17.51
N GLY A 597 46.83 25.67 -18.82
CA GLY A 597 46.73 24.40 -19.55
C GLY A 597 46.45 24.66 -21.04
N SER A 598 47.33 25.42 -21.70
CA SER A 598 47.14 25.93 -23.05
C SER A 598 47.69 25.00 -24.13
N ALA A 599 46.83 24.67 -25.10
CA ALA A 599 47.17 24.59 -26.52
C ALA A 599 46.35 25.69 -27.25
N PRO A 600 46.83 26.19 -28.41
CA PRO A 600 46.60 27.56 -28.86
C PRO A 600 45.24 27.80 -29.51
N GLU A 601 44.79 29.06 -29.45
CA GLU A 601 43.58 29.58 -30.09
C GLU A 601 43.56 29.34 -31.62
N PRO A 602 42.42 28.96 -32.21
CA PRO A 602 42.22 29.08 -33.64
C PRO A 602 41.89 30.55 -33.98
N GLY A 603 42.77 31.18 -34.76
CA GLY A 603 42.64 32.55 -35.21
C GLY A 603 41.42 32.80 -36.10
N ASP A 604 40.93 34.03 -36.03
CA ASP A 604 39.85 34.58 -36.85
C ASP A 604 40.08 34.33 -38.36
N ILE A 605 39.18 33.56 -38.97
CA ILE A 605 39.04 33.52 -40.43
C ILE A 605 37.85 34.41 -40.81
N SER A 606 38.18 35.61 -41.26
CA SER A 606 37.25 36.48 -41.97
C SER A 606 36.95 35.90 -43.35
N HIS A 607 35.78 35.27 -43.50
CA HIS A 607 35.28 34.90 -44.83
C HIS A 607 34.49 36.05 -45.45
N SER A 608 35.13 36.69 -46.42
CA SER A 608 34.52 37.54 -47.44
C SER A 608 33.43 36.78 -48.19
N SER A 609 32.22 37.34 -48.16
CA SER A 609 31.06 36.93 -48.95
C SER A 609 31.30 37.18 -50.44
N ARG A 610 31.44 36.12 -51.22
CA ARG A 610 31.20 36.13 -52.67
C ARG A 610 29.94 35.34 -52.98
N HIS A 611 28.89 36.08 -53.34
CA HIS A 611 27.69 35.55 -53.97
C HIS A 611 28.06 34.89 -55.32
N GLY A 612 27.94 33.57 -55.38
CA GLY A 612 27.76 32.82 -56.62
C GLY A 612 26.36 32.22 -56.64
N LYS A 613 25.44 32.80 -57.42
CA LYS A 613 24.15 32.19 -57.75
C LYS A 613 24.44 30.94 -58.60
N LEU A 614 24.09 29.75 -58.10
CA LEU A 614 23.89 28.59 -58.96
C LEU A 614 22.42 28.16 -58.88
N SER A 615 21.83 27.96 -60.06
CA SER A 615 20.40 27.85 -60.27
C SER A 615 19.85 26.51 -59.77
N VAL A 616 18.74 26.56 -59.02
CA VAL A 616 17.94 25.38 -58.68
C VAL A 616 17.15 24.98 -59.93
N ALA A 617 17.48 23.81 -60.49
CA ALA A 617 16.67 23.18 -61.52
C ALA A 617 15.39 22.62 -60.86
N HIS A 618 14.25 23.20 -61.22
CA HIS A 618 12.93 22.63 -60.99
C HIS A 618 12.83 21.28 -61.71
N THR A 619 12.46 20.23 -60.98
CA THR A 619 11.85 19.04 -61.57
C THR A 619 10.47 18.83 -60.93
N ASN A 620 9.47 18.69 -61.79
CA ASN A 620 8.04 18.62 -61.49
C ASN A 620 7.69 17.36 -60.67
N PRO A 621 6.54 17.38 -59.95
CA PRO A 621 6.12 16.26 -59.12
C PRO A 621 5.71 15.09 -60.02
N ILE A 622 6.49 14.02 -59.99
CA ILE A 622 6.07 12.73 -60.56
C ILE A 622 5.20 12.05 -59.51
N SER A 623 4.02 11.63 -59.96
CA SER A 623 2.94 11.02 -59.19
C SER A 623 3.39 9.85 -58.30
N LEU A 624 3.20 10.03 -57.00
CA LEU A 624 3.47 9.11 -55.87
C LEU A 624 2.59 7.84 -55.85
N GLN A 625 1.98 7.44 -56.96
CA GLN A 625 0.91 6.44 -56.98
C GLN A 625 1.21 5.17 -57.77
N LYS A 626 2.44 5.01 -58.30
CA LYS A 626 2.87 3.82 -59.05
C LYS A 626 4.24 3.25 -58.66
N LEU A 627 4.73 3.54 -57.45
CA LEU A 627 6.00 3.03 -56.90
C LEU A 627 5.80 2.14 -55.66
N HIS A 628 4.57 1.74 -55.34
CA HIS A 628 4.24 1.08 -54.08
C HIS A 628 4.19 -0.47 -54.14
N ASP A 629 4.42 -1.10 -55.30
CA ASP A 629 4.15 -2.54 -55.46
C ASP A 629 5.38 -3.47 -55.65
N GLN A 630 6.62 -2.99 -55.61
CA GLN A 630 7.82 -3.86 -55.74
C GLN A 630 9.06 -3.36 -54.97
N MET A 631 8.92 -2.95 -53.71
CA MET A 631 10.08 -2.73 -52.84
C MET A 631 10.03 -3.66 -51.64
N ASP A 632 10.99 -4.58 -51.56
CA ASP A 632 11.31 -5.33 -50.34
C ASP A 632 11.40 -4.34 -49.17
N ARG A 633 10.48 -4.44 -48.20
CA ARG A 633 10.48 -3.60 -47.01
C ARG A 633 11.71 -3.94 -46.17
N LYS A 634 12.83 -3.25 -46.40
CA LYS A 634 14.09 -3.47 -45.68
C LYS A 634 14.08 -2.92 -44.25
N PHE A 635 13.20 -1.96 -43.97
CA PHE A 635 13.09 -1.29 -42.67
C PHE A 635 11.63 -1.25 -42.20
N ASP A 636 11.47 -1.03 -40.90
CA ASP A 636 10.15 -0.83 -40.28
C ASP A 636 9.54 0.52 -40.67
N SER A 637 8.29 0.78 -40.25
CA SER A 637 7.58 2.03 -40.59
C SER A 637 8.26 3.29 -40.05
N THR A 638 9.05 3.19 -38.98
CA THR A 638 9.79 4.33 -38.42
C THR A 638 11.17 4.52 -39.05
N GLY A 639 11.69 3.50 -39.75
CA GLY A 639 13.05 3.50 -40.29
C GLY A 639 14.15 3.25 -39.25
N MET A 640 13.79 2.86 -38.03
CA MET A 640 14.72 2.66 -36.92
C MET A 640 15.30 1.24 -36.86
N PHE A 641 14.63 0.26 -37.46
CA PHE A 641 15.02 -1.15 -37.39
C PHE A 641 14.96 -1.84 -38.74
N HIS A 642 15.87 -2.80 -38.95
CA HIS A 642 15.80 -3.73 -40.09
C HIS A 642 14.59 -4.65 -39.93
N TRP A 643 13.84 -4.79 -41.01
CA TRP A 643 12.57 -5.50 -41.02
C TRP A 643 12.52 -6.52 -42.16
N CYS A 644 11.80 -7.61 -41.96
CA CYS A 644 11.53 -8.60 -42.99
C CYS A 644 10.06 -9.04 -42.95
N PRO A 645 9.54 -9.60 -44.06
CA PRO A 645 8.24 -10.28 -44.06
C PRO A 645 8.17 -11.37 -42.99
N ASP A 646 6.96 -11.74 -42.59
CA ASP A 646 6.71 -12.75 -41.57
C ASP A 646 7.37 -14.09 -41.96
N VAL A 647 8.39 -14.50 -41.19
CA VAL A 647 9.04 -15.80 -41.35
C VAL A 647 8.29 -16.84 -40.53
N ASN A 648 7.85 -17.95 -41.15
CA ASN A 648 7.20 -19.03 -40.42
C ASN A 648 8.16 -19.67 -39.43
N PHE A 649 7.63 -20.19 -38.33
CA PHE A 649 8.44 -20.80 -37.28
C PHE A 649 9.28 -21.97 -37.80
N GLU A 650 8.71 -22.82 -38.65
CA GLU A 650 9.38 -24.00 -39.21
C GLU A 650 10.56 -23.63 -40.15
N ASP A 651 10.48 -22.48 -40.83
CA ASP A 651 11.56 -21.99 -41.71
C ASP A 651 12.77 -21.45 -40.92
N ALA A 652 12.54 -21.06 -39.65
CA ALA A 652 13.58 -20.54 -38.76
C ALA A 652 14.24 -21.63 -37.90
N ILE A 653 13.63 -22.82 -37.81
CA ILE A 653 14.21 -23.98 -37.11
C ILE A 653 15.34 -24.55 -37.96
N LEU A 654 16.48 -24.80 -37.29
CA LEU A 654 17.60 -25.49 -37.90
C LEU A 654 17.67 -26.93 -37.40
N ASP A 655 17.77 -27.86 -38.36
CA ASP A 655 18.13 -29.24 -38.05
C ASP A 655 19.62 -29.36 -37.73
N ARG A 656 19.98 -30.37 -36.93
CA ARG A 656 21.37 -30.58 -36.51
C ARG A 656 22.34 -30.66 -37.69
N GLU A 657 21.93 -31.32 -38.77
CA GLU A 657 22.73 -31.44 -40.00
C GLU A 657 22.94 -30.08 -40.68
N GLN A 658 21.88 -29.26 -40.76
CA GLN A 658 21.92 -27.91 -41.34
C GLN A 658 22.82 -26.98 -40.53
N VAL A 659 22.76 -27.05 -39.18
CA VAL A 659 23.64 -26.26 -38.31
C VAL A 659 25.09 -26.67 -38.49
N THR A 660 25.40 -27.97 -38.53
CA THR A 660 26.78 -28.44 -38.72
C THR A 660 27.33 -28.19 -40.13
N ALA A 661 26.46 -28.14 -41.13
CA ALA A 661 26.84 -27.83 -42.51
C ALA A 661 27.17 -26.33 -42.70
N THR A 662 26.58 -25.46 -41.88
CA THR A 662 26.77 -24.01 -41.97
C THR A 662 27.80 -23.55 -40.94
N VAL A 663 28.94 -23.04 -41.40
CA VAL A 663 29.96 -22.48 -40.50
C VAL A 663 29.55 -21.08 -40.05
N TYR A 664 28.90 -20.99 -38.90
CA TYR A 664 28.62 -19.71 -38.25
C TYR A 664 29.87 -19.19 -37.52
N SER A 665 30.32 -17.99 -37.89
CA SER A 665 31.40 -17.24 -37.22
C SER A 665 30.94 -15.81 -36.92
N ASN A 666 31.45 -15.20 -35.85
CA ASN A 666 31.06 -13.83 -35.43
C ASN A 666 29.54 -13.67 -35.27
N HIS A 667 28.93 -14.67 -34.62
CA HIS A 667 27.49 -14.74 -34.38
C HIS A 667 27.21 -14.73 -32.87
N ILE A 668 25.93 -14.54 -32.51
CA ILE A 668 25.46 -14.50 -31.13
C ILE A 668 24.71 -15.80 -30.84
N VAL A 669 25.08 -16.48 -29.76
CA VAL A 669 24.36 -17.67 -29.28
C VAL A 669 23.57 -17.30 -28.04
N VAL A 670 22.26 -17.53 -28.06
CA VAL A 670 21.37 -17.29 -26.91
C VAL A 670 20.95 -18.64 -26.34
N CYS A 671 21.55 -19.03 -25.22
CA CYS A 671 21.18 -20.22 -24.46
C CYS A 671 19.96 -19.91 -23.60
N LEU A 672 18.82 -20.50 -23.94
CA LEU A 672 17.53 -20.21 -23.30
C LEU A 672 17.04 -21.39 -22.47
N PHE A 673 16.88 -21.15 -21.17
CA PHE A 673 16.32 -22.07 -20.20
C PHE A 673 14.86 -21.71 -19.93
N ALA A 674 13.94 -22.45 -20.57
CA ALA A 674 12.51 -22.27 -20.37
C ALA A 674 11.77 -23.58 -20.65
N ASP A 675 10.67 -23.79 -19.92
CA ASP A 675 9.73 -24.87 -20.18
C ASP A 675 8.53 -24.32 -20.99
N ALA A 676 7.72 -25.21 -21.57
CA ALA A 676 6.60 -24.81 -22.43
C ALA A 676 5.60 -23.86 -21.73
N GLY A 677 5.41 -24.00 -20.41
CA GLY A 677 4.52 -23.19 -19.59
C GLY A 677 5.18 -22.01 -18.86
N SER A 678 6.49 -21.78 -19.03
CA SER A 678 7.18 -20.67 -18.35
C SER A 678 6.70 -19.29 -18.83
N PRO A 679 6.80 -18.22 -18.01
CA PRO A 679 6.42 -16.87 -18.41
C PRO A 679 7.29 -16.35 -19.57
N LEU A 680 6.77 -15.42 -20.37
CA LEU A 680 7.55 -14.83 -21.46
C LEU A 680 8.65 -13.92 -20.88
N ILE A 681 9.82 -13.92 -21.51
CA ILE A 681 10.92 -12.99 -21.20
C ILE A 681 10.74 -11.71 -22.01
N GLY A 682 10.18 -11.83 -23.23
CA GLY A 682 10.07 -10.72 -24.17
C GLY A 682 11.35 -10.56 -25.00
N LEU A 683 11.78 -11.63 -25.68
CA LEU A 683 13.03 -11.68 -26.44
C LEU A 683 13.12 -10.61 -27.54
N ARG A 684 11.99 -10.07 -27.98
CA ARG A 684 11.93 -8.89 -28.86
C ARG A 684 12.80 -7.75 -28.35
N ASN A 685 12.82 -7.49 -27.04
CA ASN A 685 13.62 -6.40 -26.46
C ASN A 685 15.13 -6.67 -26.50
N PHE A 686 15.54 -7.93 -26.62
CA PHE A 686 16.93 -8.32 -26.81
C PHE A 686 17.35 -8.19 -28.29
N VAL A 687 16.48 -8.63 -29.21
CA VAL A 687 16.80 -8.64 -30.65
C VAL A 687 16.72 -7.26 -31.27
N MET A 688 15.76 -6.43 -30.86
CA MET A 688 15.49 -5.14 -31.48
C MET A 688 16.71 -4.20 -31.49
N PRO A 689 17.48 -4.02 -30.39
CA PRO A 689 18.71 -3.22 -30.42
C PRO A 689 19.81 -3.79 -31.33
N LEU A 690 19.86 -5.11 -31.52
CA LEU A 690 20.80 -5.79 -32.42
C LEU A 690 20.41 -5.70 -33.90
N ARG A 691 19.23 -5.14 -34.20
CA ARG A 691 18.68 -4.95 -35.55
C ARG A 691 18.41 -3.48 -35.84
N ALA A 692 19.05 -2.57 -35.11
CA ALA A 692 18.97 -1.15 -35.35
C ALA A 692 19.51 -0.78 -36.75
N SER A 693 18.91 0.23 -37.38
CA SER A 693 19.22 0.67 -38.75
C SER A 693 20.58 1.37 -38.89
N ASN A 694 21.24 1.68 -37.77
CA ASN A 694 22.61 2.18 -37.72
C ASN A 694 23.65 1.15 -38.21
N PHE A 695 23.32 -0.14 -38.22
CA PHE A 695 24.16 -1.19 -38.79
C PHE A 695 23.81 -1.46 -40.26
N HIS A 696 24.81 -1.73 -41.09
CA HIS A 696 24.54 -2.27 -42.42
C HIS A 696 24.07 -3.71 -42.34
N TYR A 697 23.30 -4.16 -43.33
CA TYR A 697 22.71 -5.51 -43.32
C TYR A 697 23.76 -6.64 -43.23
N HIS A 698 24.96 -6.44 -43.80
CA HIS A 698 26.05 -7.42 -43.72
C HIS A 698 26.69 -7.47 -42.33
N ASP A 699 26.75 -6.33 -41.62
CA ASP A 699 27.28 -6.23 -40.25
C ASP A 699 26.35 -6.82 -39.19
N LEU A 700 25.09 -7.09 -39.54
CA LEU A 700 24.14 -7.74 -38.64
C LEU A 700 24.64 -9.13 -38.26
N LYS A 701 24.92 -9.31 -36.97
CA LYS A 701 25.29 -10.60 -36.37
C LYS A 701 24.09 -11.55 -36.40
N HIS A 702 24.32 -12.76 -36.88
CA HIS A 702 23.30 -13.82 -36.86
C HIS A 702 23.04 -14.23 -35.40
N VAL A 703 21.77 -14.37 -35.01
CA VAL A 703 21.39 -14.75 -33.64
C VAL A 703 20.78 -16.16 -33.68
N ILE A 704 21.38 -17.08 -32.91
CA ILE A 704 20.94 -18.47 -32.82
C ILE A 704 20.41 -18.72 -31.41
N PHE A 705 19.12 -19.01 -31.30
CA PHE A 705 18.49 -19.40 -30.03
C PHE A 705 18.63 -20.91 -29.82
N VAL A 706 19.18 -21.32 -28.67
CA VAL A 706 19.32 -22.73 -28.28
C VAL A 706 18.42 -22.98 -27.07
N GLY A 707 17.33 -23.72 -27.25
CA GLY A 707 16.37 -23.95 -26.17
C GLY A 707 15.18 -24.82 -26.56
N ASN A 708 14.11 -24.73 -25.74
CA ASN A 708 12.86 -25.47 -25.98
C ASN A 708 12.06 -24.84 -27.15
N ALA A 709 11.70 -25.66 -28.13
CA ALA A 709 10.93 -25.23 -29.30
C ALA A 709 9.52 -24.72 -28.95
N ASP A 710 8.83 -25.35 -28.00
CA ASP A 710 7.46 -24.97 -27.62
C ASP A 710 7.42 -23.59 -26.95
N TYR A 711 8.43 -23.27 -26.14
CA TYR A 711 8.59 -21.93 -25.57
C TYR A 711 8.86 -20.91 -26.68
N MET A 712 9.82 -21.20 -27.57
CA MET A 712 10.18 -20.29 -28.67
C MET A 712 9.01 -20.04 -29.63
N ARG A 713 8.13 -21.02 -29.85
CA ARG A 713 6.93 -20.86 -30.68
C ARG A 713 5.97 -19.79 -30.14
N ARG A 714 5.91 -19.59 -28.81
CA ARG A 714 5.10 -18.53 -28.18
C ARG A 714 5.74 -17.15 -28.39
N GLU A 715 7.05 -17.03 -28.19
CA GLU A 715 7.81 -15.77 -28.38
C GLU A 715 7.93 -15.37 -29.86
N TRP A 716 7.94 -16.34 -30.79
CA TRP A 716 8.22 -16.13 -32.21
C TRP A 716 7.26 -15.15 -32.89
N LYS A 717 6.01 -15.08 -32.43
CA LYS A 717 5.01 -14.10 -32.90
C LYS A 717 5.52 -12.66 -32.85
N THR A 718 6.43 -12.36 -31.93
CA THR A 718 7.02 -11.03 -31.77
C THR A 718 8.38 -10.85 -32.47
N LEU A 719 8.98 -11.95 -32.94
CA LEU A 719 10.33 -12.01 -33.53
C LEU A 719 10.35 -12.25 -35.04
N MET A 720 9.26 -12.78 -35.61
CA MET A 720 9.15 -13.24 -37.01
C MET A 720 9.52 -12.19 -38.08
N ASN A 721 9.56 -10.91 -37.71
CA ASN A 721 9.86 -9.78 -38.59
C ASN A 721 11.32 -9.32 -38.57
N PHE A 722 12.19 -10.02 -37.83
CA PHE A 722 13.61 -9.66 -37.76
C PHE A 722 14.48 -10.59 -38.64
N PRO A 723 15.40 -10.03 -39.43
CA PRO A 723 16.27 -10.84 -40.27
C PRO A 723 17.36 -11.57 -39.46
N LYS A 724 17.96 -12.61 -40.06
CA LYS A 724 19.10 -13.38 -39.52
C LYS A 724 18.86 -13.94 -38.11
N LEU A 725 17.68 -14.51 -37.90
CA LEU A 725 17.35 -15.25 -36.69
C LEU A 725 17.22 -16.74 -37.02
N SER A 726 17.73 -17.59 -36.14
CA SER A 726 17.55 -19.03 -36.24
C SER A 726 17.33 -19.66 -34.88
N ILE A 727 16.64 -20.78 -34.87
CA ILE A 727 16.27 -21.53 -33.67
C ILE A 727 16.86 -22.93 -33.79
N PHE A 728 17.67 -23.31 -32.82
CA PHE A 728 18.18 -24.66 -32.70
C PHE A 728 17.50 -25.36 -31.51
N PRO A 729 16.57 -26.30 -31.76
CA PRO A 729 15.85 -26.96 -30.69
C PRO A 729 16.77 -27.90 -29.92
N GLY A 730 16.86 -27.71 -28.61
CA GLY A 730 17.66 -28.57 -27.73
C GLY A 730 18.12 -27.88 -26.46
N SER A 731 18.50 -28.68 -25.47
CA SER A 731 19.02 -28.14 -24.22
C SER A 731 20.41 -27.52 -24.42
N PRO A 732 20.67 -26.30 -23.92
CA PRO A 732 22.00 -25.69 -23.94
C PRO A 732 23.00 -26.37 -23.00
N LEU A 733 22.56 -27.23 -22.07
CA LEU A 733 23.48 -28.04 -21.24
C LEU A 733 24.16 -29.16 -22.05
N ASN A 734 23.57 -29.55 -23.17
CA ASN A 734 24.14 -30.59 -24.02
C ASN A 734 25.31 -30.02 -24.83
N ARG A 735 26.54 -30.41 -24.48
CA ARG A 735 27.78 -29.98 -25.18
C ARG A 735 27.75 -30.26 -26.67
N SER A 736 27.07 -31.33 -27.08
CA SER A 736 27.00 -31.69 -28.49
C SER A 736 26.17 -30.69 -29.29
N ASN A 737 25.17 -30.05 -28.66
CA ASN A 737 24.37 -28.99 -29.25
C ASN A 737 25.19 -27.70 -29.39
N LEU A 738 25.92 -27.33 -28.34
CA LEU A 738 26.79 -26.15 -28.35
C LEU A 738 27.96 -26.27 -29.35
N ARG A 739 28.48 -27.50 -29.55
CA ARG A 739 29.47 -27.77 -30.61
C ARG A 739 28.88 -27.63 -32.01
N ALA A 740 27.65 -28.08 -32.23
CA ALA A 740 27.00 -27.94 -33.53
C ALA A 740 26.86 -26.47 -33.95
N VAL A 741 26.54 -25.60 -32.99
CA VAL A 741 26.39 -24.15 -33.22
C VAL A 741 27.74 -23.41 -33.32
N ASN A 742 28.88 -24.10 -33.23
CA ASN A 742 30.22 -23.48 -33.24
C ASN A 742 30.39 -22.40 -32.17
N ILE A 743 30.02 -22.69 -30.92
CA ILE A 743 30.11 -21.73 -29.81
C ILE A 743 31.52 -21.16 -29.58
N ASN A 744 32.58 -21.85 -30.02
CA ASN A 744 33.95 -21.37 -29.98
C ASN A 744 34.25 -20.23 -30.97
N LEU A 745 33.45 -20.12 -32.05
CA LEU A 745 33.52 -19.05 -33.04
C LEU A 745 32.41 -17.99 -32.83
N ALA A 746 31.58 -18.17 -31.80
CA ALA A 746 30.62 -17.18 -31.38
C ALA A 746 31.34 -16.01 -30.71
N GLU A 747 30.86 -14.80 -30.98
CA GLU A 747 31.46 -13.60 -30.39
C GLU A 747 31.02 -13.43 -28.93
N ILE A 748 29.77 -13.77 -28.65
CA ILE A 748 29.21 -13.76 -27.30
C ILE A 748 28.15 -14.84 -27.16
N CYS A 749 28.13 -15.45 -25.98
CA CYS A 749 27.08 -16.37 -25.56
C CYS A 749 26.28 -15.72 -24.44
N VAL A 750 24.98 -15.54 -24.67
CA VAL A 750 24.05 -14.98 -23.69
C VAL A 750 23.27 -16.14 -23.06
N VAL A 751 23.22 -16.19 -21.74
CA VAL A 751 22.46 -17.22 -21.00
C VAL A 751 21.26 -16.55 -20.34
N LEU A 752 20.05 -16.99 -20.69
CA LEU A 752 18.80 -16.48 -20.17
C LEU A 752 17.99 -17.62 -19.53
N SER A 753 17.33 -17.31 -18.41
CA SER A 753 16.39 -18.22 -17.74
C SER A 753 15.04 -17.55 -17.59
N SER A 754 13.99 -18.26 -18.01
CA SER A 754 12.57 -17.95 -17.78
C SER A 754 11.98 -18.82 -16.68
N LYS A 755 12.67 -19.91 -16.30
CA LYS A 755 12.18 -20.81 -15.25
C LYS A 755 12.07 -20.04 -13.94
N GLN A 756 10.84 -19.88 -13.49
CA GLN A 756 10.56 -19.26 -12.21
C GLN A 756 11.06 -20.17 -11.09
N ALA A 757 11.55 -19.56 -10.03
CA ALA A 757 11.84 -20.22 -8.76
C ALA A 757 10.58 -20.73 -8.04
N SER A 758 9.43 -20.82 -8.72
CA SER A 758 8.15 -21.24 -8.15
C SER A 758 8.14 -22.70 -7.65
N ASN A 759 9.21 -23.47 -7.89
CA ASN A 759 9.44 -24.81 -7.32
C ASN A 759 10.70 -24.92 -6.45
N LEU A 760 11.33 -23.80 -6.05
CA LEU A 760 12.51 -23.80 -5.20
C LEU A 760 12.23 -22.88 -4.01
N ASP A 761 11.85 -23.48 -2.88
CA ASP A 761 11.77 -22.81 -1.56
C ASP A 761 13.10 -22.15 -1.15
N ASP A 762 14.18 -22.43 -1.88
CA ASP A 762 15.52 -21.93 -1.65
C ASP A 762 15.92 -20.89 -2.73
N PRO A 763 16.02 -19.59 -2.37
CA PRO A 763 16.44 -18.54 -3.30
C PRO A 763 17.86 -18.75 -3.85
N THR A 764 18.71 -19.52 -3.17
CA THR A 764 20.08 -19.78 -3.63
C THR A 764 20.15 -20.68 -4.87
N LEU A 765 19.08 -21.45 -5.15
CA LEU A 765 19.01 -22.38 -6.27
C LEU A 765 18.37 -21.78 -7.53
N ALA A 766 17.89 -20.54 -7.48
CA ALA A 766 17.20 -19.88 -8.59
C ALA A 766 18.06 -19.83 -9.87
N ASP A 767 19.36 -19.58 -9.74
CA ASP A 767 20.28 -19.41 -10.87
C ASP A 767 21.07 -20.67 -11.27
N LYS A 768 20.68 -21.85 -10.75
CA LYS A 768 21.45 -23.10 -10.93
C LYS A 768 21.75 -23.42 -12.40
N GLU A 769 20.78 -23.27 -13.30
CA GLU A 769 20.91 -23.64 -14.71
C GLU A 769 21.84 -22.68 -15.45
N ALA A 770 21.75 -21.38 -15.14
CA ALA A 770 22.61 -20.35 -15.73
C ALA A 770 24.08 -20.56 -15.33
N ILE A 771 24.33 -20.81 -14.03
CA ILE A 771 25.68 -21.07 -13.51
C ILE A 771 26.25 -22.34 -14.14
N LEU A 772 25.49 -23.45 -14.13
CA LEU A 772 25.92 -24.73 -14.72
C LEU A 772 26.22 -24.61 -16.21
N CYS A 773 25.40 -23.88 -16.97
CA CYS A 773 25.64 -23.61 -18.39
C CYS A 773 26.96 -22.87 -18.60
N SER A 774 27.19 -21.80 -17.83
CA SER A 774 28.42 -21.00 -17.95
C SER A 774 29.68 -21.81 -17.63
N LEU A 775 29.63 -22.65 -16.59
CA LEU A 775 30.73 -23.54 -16.21
C LEU A 775 30.95 -24.62 -17.27
N ASN A 776 29.86 -25.16 -17.82
CA ASN A 776 29.92 -26.16 -18.87
C ASN A 776 30.62 -25.62 -20.13
N ILE A 777 30.25 -24.42 -20.58
CA ILE A 777 30.88 -23.74 -21.72
C ILE A 777 32.37 -23.48 -21.44
N LYS A 778 32.70 -22.92 -20.27
CA LYS A 778 34.09 -22.65 -19.88
C LYS A 778 34.96 -23.91 -19.80
N ALA A 779 34.37 -25.07 -19.53
CA ALA A 779 35.08 -26.35 -19.44
C ALA A 779 35.23 -27.08 -20.79
N MET A 780 34.58 -26.60 -21.87
CA MET A 780 34.69 -27.23 -23.19
C MET A 780 36.08 -27.03 -23.79
N LYS A 781 36.58 -28.09 -24.44
CA LYS A 781 37.80 -28.06 -25.26
C LYS A 781 37.42 -28.23 -26.72
N PHE A 782 38.14 -27.52 -27.58
CA PHE A 782 37.99 -27.54 -29.02
C PHE A 782 39.35 -27.87 -29.63
N ASP A 783 39.37 -28.75 -30.63
CA ASP A 783 40.60 -29.12 -31.32
C ASP A 783 40.93 -28.01 -32.32
N THR A 784 42.07 -27.35 -32.16
CA THR A 784 42.52 -26.20 -32.99
C THR A 784 43.20 -26.62 -34.30
N GLU A 785 43.06 -27.88 -34.73
CA GLU A 785 43.69 -28.37 -35.97
C GLU A 785 42.70 -28.44 -37.13
N ALA A 786 43.06 -27.70 -38.20
CA ALA A 786 42.52 -27.63 -39.56
C ALA A 786 41.28 -26.75 -39.81
N PRO A 787 41.38 -25.69 -40.65
CA PRO A 787 40.21 -25.13 -41.29
C PRO A 787 39.69 -26.16 -42.30
N PRO A 788 38.40 -26.56 -42.26
CA PRO A 788 37.84 -27.29 -43.38
C PRO A 788 37.75 -26.34 -44.56
N THR A 789 38.45 -26.68 -45.63
CA THR A 789 38.28 -26.09 -46.95
C THR A 789 36.91 -26.52 -47.46
N GLN A 790 35.85 -25.80 -47.09
CA GLN A 790 34.52 -25.96 -47.68
C GLN A 790 33.90 -24.59 -47.95
N GLN A 791 33.15 -24.56 -49.06
CA GLN A 791 32.80 -23.39 -49.86
C GLN A 791 32.23 -22.24 -49.04
N VAL A 792 32.87 -21.07 -49.18
CA VAL A 792 32.23 -19.78 -48.91
C VAL A 792 31.04 -19.68 -49.89
N ALA A 793 29.82 -19.79 -49.37
CA ALA A 793 28.62 -19.51 -50.14
C ALA A 793 28.49 -17.99 -50.37
N THR A 794 29.27 -17.46 -51.31
CA THR A 794 28.87 -16.23 -52.01
C THR A 794 27.86 -16.64 -53.07
N THR A 795 26.57 -16.41 -52.84
CA THR A 795 25.58 -16.37 -53.91
C THR A 795 25.83 -15.12 -54.78
N PRO A 796 26.19 -15.23 -56.07
CA PRO A 796 26.10 -14.12 -57.00
C PRO A 796 24.66 -14.01 -57.54
N PRO A 797 24.18 -12.82 -57.94
CA PRO A 797 22.90 -12.68 -58.60
C PRO A 797 22.98 -13.32 -59.99
N SER A 798 21.97 -14.14 -60.32
CA SER A 798 21.77 -14.69 -61.65
C SER A 798 21.56 -13.58 -62.67
N SER A 799 22.54 -13.36 -63.54
CA SER A 799 22.41 -12.58 -64.76
C SER A 799 21.44 -13.29 -65.71
N ILE A 800 20.32 -12.63 -66.00
CA ILE A 800 19.42 -12.97 -67.10
C ILE A 800 20.17 -12.65 -68.40
N THR A 801 20.64 -13.69 -69.09
CA THR A 801 21.04 -13.58 -70.50
C THR A 801 19.81 -13.81 -71.38
N MET A 802 19.50 -12.78 -72.17
CA MET A 802 18.58 -12.82 -73.29
C MET A 802 18.88 -14.00 -74.21
N SER A 803 17.84 -14.77 -74.56
CA SER A 803 17.81 -15.59 -75.78
C SER A 803 16.98 -14.84 -76.82
N GLU A 804 17.59 -14.61 -77.97
CA GLU A 804 16.97 -14.12 -79.20
C GLU A 804 15.82 -15.04 -79.64
N SER A 805 14.61 -14.47 -79.71
CA SER A 805 13.62 -14.63 -80.79
C SER A 805 12.40 -13.75 -80.50
#